data_AF-A0A958AHX5-F1
#
_entry.id   AF-A0A958AHX5-F1
#
_cell.length_a   1.000
_cell.length_b   1.000
_cell.length_c   1.000
_cell.angle_alpha   90.00
_cell.angle_beta   90.00
_cell.angle_gamma   90.00
#
_symmetry.space_group_name_H-M   'P 1'
#
loop_
_entity.id
_entity.type
_entity.pdbx_description
1 polymer ?
#
loop_
_entity_poly.entity_id
_entity_poly.type
_entity_poly.pdbx_seq_one_letter_code
_entity_poly.pdbx_strand_id
1 'polypeptide(L)'
;MPSTVRSKSATAHRRNKWRHLLALFMVVGLIMPPFSIYHTGASIMLAPTKSAKAQFIVDEPTTPTTGLQIDLSEGAEQPDVVEQPPLAPAEPLDDEAIQALLDRVPPLEVGETDQVEFRLPEEVLPPPRPGATVDETFPPTEEGAAPAETTSGPLAVLRFAPEGEIPLAPFLSVTFNQPMVPLTTLAELSAADVPVKITPELPGTWKWLGTKTLTFEYKSDEIDRFPKATEYTVEIPAGTQSATGGELAEAVTWTFRTPPPVVQRSYPNYGPQRTDPLIFVSFDQQIDPAAVLATVTVTANRQDYAVRLATDEEIADDATVSNLIKNTPADRWLVFRTEEEFPTETTVNVNIGPNTPSAEGPLTTESVQSFSFTTYAALRIVEHGCSWGDAECPPFAPFYIRFNNALDSSLFVPNLITVTPEIPGLIVQARGNSIDIRGATAGRTTYEVTVSGTVRDIFGQTLGDDTTLTFKTGPAQAALTGPNDPFITLDPSSSKPLYTIYSVNYSEVRVRAYQVTPEDWTAFQAYLREYNYDENPPDPPGNEVLNRTVTIEAVDDELVETNIDLSEALDGATGQLIVVVDVPQSALSTLMSKLPFGRQPQAPRYTTWVQVTQIGLDAFVDHSEMVAWATSLQTGTPLPNVELRLLGSDVTATTDEMGLARFALPSQPAPVLLGTLGNETAMLPQTTYYWGDAGWAKRNVQDELRW
;
A
#
# COMPACT_ATOMS: atom_id res chain seq x y z
N MET A 1 21.79 -66.35 72.97
CA MET A 1 20.68 -67.33 73.00
C MET A 1 19.44 -66.63 73.50
N PRO A 2 18.26 -66.98 72.99
CA PRO A 2 17.50 -66.42 71.85
C PRO A 2 16.64 -65.20 72.28
N SER A 3 15.88 -64.46 71.46
CA SER A 3 15.02 -64.86 70.35
C SER A 3 14.75 -63.71 69.36
N THR A 4 14.64 -64.13 68.12
CA THR A 4 14.36 -63.39 66.88
C THR A 4 12.91 -62.90 66.78
N VAL A 5 12.73 -61.68 66.27
CA VAL A 5 11.53 -61.27 65.52
C VAL A 5 11.97 -60.81 64.13
N ARG A 6 11.31 -61.39 63.13
CA ARG A 6 11.45 -61.13 61.70
C ARG A 6 10.14 -60.48 61.25
N SER A 7 10.17 -59.28 60.68
CA SER A 7 9.12 -58.82 59.77
C SER A 7 9.77 -58.20 58.54
N LYS A 8 9.19 -58.54 57.38
CA LYS A 8 9.67 -58.29 56.03
C LYS A 8 9.07 -56.99 55.48
N SER A 9 9.81 -56.41 54.52
CA SER A 9 9.37 -55.66 53.31
C SER A 9 8.53 -54.39 53.49
N ALA A 10 8.76 -53.27 52.82
CA ALA A 10 9.40 -53.04 51.52
C ALA A 10 10.04 -51.65 51.43
N THR A 11 11.05 -51.56 50.57
CA THR A 11 11.90 -50.40 50.28
C THR A 11 11.52 -49.84 48.90
N ALA A 12 11.47 -48.50 48.74
CA ALA A 12 11.88 -47.76 47.53
C ALA A 12 11.74 -46.24 47.78
N HIS A 13 12.79 -45.50 48.15
CA HIS A 13 13.73 -44.77 47.27
C HIS A 13 13.09 -43.83 46.23
N ARG A 14 13.15 -42.51 46.47
CA ARG A 14 13.95 -41.53 45.67
C ARG A 14 13.78 -40.08 46.18
N ARG A 15 14.86 -39.55 46.76
CA ARG A 15 15.20 -38.12 46.84
C ARG A 15 16.07 -37.75 45.62
N ASN A 16 16.16 -36.44 45.32
CA ASN A 16 17.03 -35.76 44.35
C ASN A 16 16.60 -35.75 42.87
N LYS A 17 15.92 -34.67 42.44
CA LYS A 17 16.07 -34.01 41.12
C LYS A 17 15.50 -32.57 41.14
N TRP A 18 16.14 -31.63 41.84
CA TRP A 18 15.71 -30.21 41.87
C TRP A 18 16.87 -29.20 41.79
N ARG A 19 17.91 -29.48 41.00
CA ARG A 19 19.06 -28.54 40.80
C ARG A 19 19.62 -28.42 39.36
N HIS A 20 18.95 -28.97 38.33
CA HIS A 20 19.48 -28.91 36.95
C HIS A 20 18.51 -28.38 35.88
N LEU A 21 17.43 -27.69 36.25
CA LEU A 21 16.48 -27.11 35.27
C LEU A 21 16.63 -25.60 35.06
N LEU A 22 17.54 -24.94 35.78
CA LEU A 22 17.75 -23.48 35.72
C LEU A 22 18.95 -23.04 34.87
N ALA A 23 19.63 -23.97 34.18
CA ALA A 23 20.84 -23.67 33.40
C ALA A 23 20.74 -24.02 31.90
N LEU A 24 19.55 -24.38 31.40
CA LEU A 24 19.36 -24.74 29.98
C LEU A 24 18.37 -23.82 29.23
N PHE A 25 18.06 -22.64 29.78
CA PHE A 25 17.24 -21.62 29.11
C PHE A 25 18.02 -20.35 28.76
N MET A 26 19.35 -20.41 28.79
CA MET A 26 20.24 -19.25 28.59
C MET A 26 21.25 -19.46 27.44
N VAL A 27 20.93 -20.26 26.41
CA VAL A 27 21.74 -20.37 25.16
C VAL A 27 20.90 -20.72 23.91
N VAL A 28 19.68 -20.21 23.75
CA VAL A 28 19.00 -20.16 22.44
C VAL A 28 18.39 -18.77 22.25
N GLY A 29 19.26 -17.77 22.30
CA GLY A 29 18.97 -16.43 21.87
C GLY A 29 20.04 -16.05 20.87
N LEU A 30 19.77 -16.29 19.59
CA LEU A 30 20.27 -15.57 18.42
C LEU A 30 19.82 -16.34 17.17
N ILE A 31 19.34 -15.59 16.17
CA ILE A 31 18.85 -16.03 14.84
C ILE A 31 17.33 -16.27 14.75
N MET A 32 16.55 -15.19 14.81
CA MET A 32 15.35 -15.01 13.97
C MET A 32 15.18 -13.49 13.68
N PRO A 33 14.89 -13.08 12.44
CA PRO A 33 14.69 -11.66 12.10
C PRO A 33 13.31 -11.18 12.59
N PRO A 34 13.10 -9.86 12.79
CA PRO A 34 11.84 -9.32 13.24
C PRO A 34 10.80 -9.36 12.12
N PHE A 35 9.74 -10.15 12.30
CA PHE A 35 8.49 -9.96 11.55
C PHE A 35 7.79 -8.71 12.09
N SER A 36 7.80 -7.64 11.30
CA SER A 36 6.91 -6.49 11.53
C SER A 36 5.47 -6.95 11.30
N ILE A 37 4.70 -7.08 12.37
CA ILE A 37 3.25 -7.20 12.31
C ILE A 37 2.73 -5.77 12.12
N TYR A 38 2.38 -5.41 10.89
CA TYR A 38 1.57 -4.22 10.64
C TYR A 38 0.17 -4.47 11.18
N HIS A 39 -0.17 -3.80 12.29
CA HIS A 39 -1.54 -3.70 12.79
C HIS A 39 -2.29 -2.67 11.95
N THR A 40 -3.03 -3.11 10.94
CA THR A 40 -4.08 -2.29 10.32
C THR A 40 -5.29 -2.29 11.25
N GLY A 41 -5.43 -1.24 12.06
CA GLY A 41 -6.66 -0.96 12.78
C GLY A 41 -7.76 -0.61 11.78
N ALA A 42 -8.61 -1.56 11.45
CA ALA A 42 -9.82 -1.31 10.67
C ALA A 42 -10.92 -0.84 11.62
N SER A 43 -11.30 0.43 11.53
CA SER A 43 -12.51 0.96 12.15
C SER A 43 -13.73 0.28 11.53
N ILE A 44 -14.49 -0.47 12.34
CA ILE A 44 -15.79 -1.00 11.96
C ILE A 44 -16.79 0.17 12.04
N MET A 45 -17.11 0.78 10.91
CA MET A 45 -18.28 1.66 10.81
C MET A 45 -19.54 0.79 10.65
N LEU A 46 -20.34 0.71 11.71
CA LEU A 46 -21.73 0.28 11.63
C LEU A 46 -22.54 1.42 11.01
N ALA A 47 -22.89 1.29 9.72
CA ALA A 47 -23.83 2.20 9.07
C ALA A 47 -25.27 1.83 9.47
N PRO A 48 -26.13 2.79 9.84
CA PRO A 48 -27.54 2.51 10.09
C PRO A 48 -28.24 2.06 8.80
N THR A 49 -29.18 1.14 8.98
CA THR A 49 -30.03 0.51 7.97
C THR A 49 -30.79 1.54 7.13
N LYS A 50 -30.71 1.38 5.80
CA LYS A 50 -31.49 2.18 4.84
C LYS A 50 -32.98 1.92 5.04
N SER A 51 -33.67 2.92 5.57
CA SER A 51 -35.13 3.05 5.51
C SER A 51 -35.61 3.16 4.05
N ALA A 52 -36.85 2.76 3.84
CA ALA A 52 -37.53 2.45 2.60
C ALA A 52 -37.32 3.46 1.45
N LYS A 53 -37.23 2.91 0.22
CA LYS A 53 -37.34 3.65 -1.04
C LYS A 53 -38.64 4.46 -1.08
N ALA A 54 -38.56 5.76 -0.82
CA ALA A 54 -39.54 6.70 -1.34
C ALA A 54 -39.32 6.80 -2.86
N GLN A 55 -40.32 6.39 -3.64
CA GLN A 55 -40.39 6.68 -5.07
C GLN A 55 -40.59 8.18 -5.24
N PHE A 56 -39.56 8.89 -5.70
CA PHE A 56 -39.71 10.25 -6.20
C PHE A 56 -40.23 10.16 -7.64
N ILE A 57 -41.50 10.53 -7.80
CA ILE A 57 -42.06 10.93 -9.09
C ILE A 57 -41.35 12.24 -9.45
N VAL A 58 -40.59 12.24 -10.54
CA VAL A 58 -40.01 13.47 -11.10
C VAL A 58 -41.12 14.16 -11.89
N ASP A 59 -41.74 15.17 -11.28
CA ASP A 59 -42.42 16.21 -12.04
C ASP A 59 -41.35 17.15 -12.63
N GLU A 60 -41.42 17.38 -13.94
CA GLU A 60 -40.56 18.35 -14.63
C GLU A 60 -40.80 19.77 -14.11
N PRO A 61 -39.77 20.52 -13.67
CA PRO A 61 -39.91 21.93 -13.35
C PRO A 61 -39.94 22.78 -14.63
N THR A 62 -41.07 23.44 -14.88
CA THR A 62 -41.29 24.37 -16.01
C THR A 62 -40.78 25.80 -15.76
N THR A 63 -39.71 25.97 -14.97
CA THR A 63 -39.12 27.30 -14.70
C THR A 63 -37.59 27.25 -14.75
N PRO A 64 -36.90 28.19 -15.44
CA PRO A 64 -35.45 28.13 -15.61
C PRO A 64 -34.74 28.50 -14.30
N THR A 65 -33.96 27.56 -13.76
CA THR A 65 -33.03 27.78 -12.66
C THR A 65 -31.70 28.33 -13.19
N THR A 66 -31.29 29.50 -12.72
CA THR A 66 -29.93 30.02 -12.91
C THR A 66 -28.98 29.31 -11.95
N GLY A 67 -28.36 28.22 -12.41
CA GLY A 67 -27.34 27.46 -11.69
C GLY A 67 -26.68 26.42 -12.60
N LEU A 68 -25.46 25.99 -12.27
CA LEU A 68 -24.71 24.99 -13.03
C LEU A 68 -25.46 23.64 -13.00
N GLN A 69 -25.92 23.17 -14.15
CA GLN A 69 -26.50 21.83 -14.32
C GLN A 69 -25.40 20.86 -14.76
N ILE A 70 -25.32 19.72 -14.08
CA ILE A 70 -24.37 18.65 -14.38
C ILE A 70 -25.20 17.41 -14.73
N ASP A 71 -25.11 16.98 -15.99
CA ASP A 71 -25.64 15.68 -16.43
C ASP A 71 -24.51 14.64 -16.39
N LEU A 72 -24.81 13.47 -15.82
CA LEU A 72 -23.90 12.34 -15.77
C LEU A 72 -24.19 11.40 -16.94
N SER A 73 -23.16 11.06 -17.72
CA SER A 73 -23.20 10.00 -18.73
C SER A 73 -22.26 8.86 -18.36
N GLU A 74 -22.52 7.65 -18.87
CA GLU A 74 -21.55 6.55 -18.77
C GLU A 74 -20.31 6.84 -19.62
N GLY A 75 -19.12 6.53 -19.10
CA GLY A 75 -17.84 6.79 -19.76
C GLY A 75 -17.56 5.83 -20.92
N ALA A 76 -17.04 6.36 -22.03
CA ALA A 76 -16.59 5.59 -23.18
C ALA A 76 -15.07 5.37 -23.17
N GLU A 77 -14.60 4.25 -23.75
CA GLU A 77 -13.18 3.84 -23.78
C GLU A 77 -12.27 4.76 -24.63
N GLN A 78 -12.84 5.67 -25.42
CA GLN A 78 -12.11 6.74 -26.10
C GLN A 78 -12.80 8.08 -25.83
N PRO A 79 -12.06 9.14 -25.45
CA PRO A 79 -12.65 10.47 -25.33
C PRO A 79 -13.13 10.92 -26.71
N ASP A 80 -14.37 11.41 -26.78
CA ASP A 80 -14.87 12.07 -27.97
C ASP A 80 -13.90 13.20 -28.36
N VAL A 81 -13.58 13.28 -29.66
CA VAL A 81 -12.79 14.38 -30.20
C VAL A 81 -13.55 15.67 -29.89
N VAL A 82 -13.01 16.47 -28.97
CA VAL A 82 -13.59 17.77 -28.62
C VAL A 82 -13.49 18.66 -29.86
N GLU A 83 -14.59 18.79 -30.58
CA GLU A 83 -14.74 19.82 -31.61
C GLU A 83 -14.60 21.17 -30.90
N GLN A 84 -13.49 21.88 -31.15
CA GLN A 84 -13.31 23.22 -30.60
C GLN A 84 -14.46 24.08 -31.13
N PRO A 85 -15.30 24.66 -30.25
CA PRO A 85 -16.33 25.57 -30.71
C PRO A 85 -15.65 26.70 -31.50
N PRO A 86 -16.19 27.10 -32.66
CA PRO A 86 -15.60 28.18 -33.43
C PRO A 86 -15.49 29.41 -32.54
N LEU A 87 -14.29 29.99 -32.46
CA LEU A 87 -14.05 31.23 -31.74
C LEU A 87 -15.10 32.26 -32.20
N ALA A 88 -15.82 32.83 -31.23
CA ALA A 88 -16.78 33.89 -31.53
C ALA A 88 -16.07 34.99 -32.32
N PRO A 89 -16.70 35.56 -33.36
CA PRO A 89 -16.09 36.64 -34.13
C PRO A 89 -15.79 37.79 -33.18
N ALA A 90 -14.50 38.05 -32.97
CA ALA A 90 -14.00 39.15 -32.18
C ALA A 90 -13.51 40.25 -33.13
N GLU A 91 -14.03 41.45 -32.95
CA GLU A 91 -13.50 42.64 -33.63
C GLU A 91 -12.38 43.23 -32.76
N PRO A 92 -11.20 43.54 -33.34
CA PRO A 92 -10.17 44.25 -32.61
C PRO A 92 -10.71 45.61 -32.16
N LEU A 93 -10.43 45.97 -30.91
CA LEU A 93 -10.74 47.30 -30.39
C LEU A 93 -10.04 48.34 -31.27
N ASP A 94 -10.75 49.43 -31.57
CA ASP A 94 -10.14 50.56 -32.25
C ASP A 94 -9.12 51.26 -31.34
N ASP A 95 -8.21 52.01 -31.97
CA ASP A 95 -7.12 52.70 -31.26
C ASP A 95 -7.64 53.66 -30.18
N GLU A 96 -8.85 54.19 -30.36
CA GLU A 96 -9.50 55.10 -29.41
C GLU A 96 -9.95 54.36 -28.13
N ALA A 97 -10.55 53.17 -28.28
CA ALA A 97 -10.94 52.32 -27.17
C ALA A 97 -9.73 51.70 -26.45
N ILE A 98 -8.66 51.38 -27.19
CA ILE A 98 -7.38 50.96 -26.61
C ILE A 98 -6.80 52.09 -25.76
N GLN A 99 -6.78 53.32 -26.29
CA GLN A 99 -6.23 54.46 -25.57
C GLN A 99 -7.05 54.79 -24.31
N ALA A 100 -8.38 54.70 -24.38
CA ALA A 100 -9.25 54.89 -23.21
C ALA A 100 -9.00 53.86 -22.08
N LEU A 101 -8.57 52.64 -22.43
CA LEU A 101 -8.15 51.63 -21.47
C LEU A 101 -6.76 51.93 -20.89
N LEU A 102 -5.81 52.38 -21.72
CA LEU A 102 -4.47 52.77 -21.29
C LEU A 102 -4.49 54.00 -20.38
N ASP A 103 -5.38 54.97 -20.65
CA ASP A 103 -5.53 56.19 -19.87
C ASP A 103 -6.15 55.93 -18.47
N ARG A 104 -6.73 54.74 -18.23
CA ARG A 104 -7.18 54.32 -16.90
C ARG A 104 -6.04 53.85 -16.00
N VAL A 105 -4.86 53.60 -16.57
CA VAL A 105 -3.69 53.21 -15.80
C VAL A 105 -2.99 54.50 -15.33
N PRO A 106 -2.71 54.67 -14.02
CA PRO A 106 -1.98 55.83 -13.55
C PRO A 106 -0.61 55.90 -14.23
N PRO A 107 -0.12 57.10 -14.62
CA PRO A 107 1.17 57.24 -15.28
C PRO A 107 2.27 56.67 -14.38
N LEU A 108 3.11 55.81 -14.96
CA LEU A 108 4.28 55.28 -14.29
C LEU A 108 5.24 56.44 -13.98
N GLU A 109 5.40 56.75 -12.71
CA GLU A 109 6.40 57.73 -12.28
C GLU A 109 7.80 57.14 -12.51
N VAL A 110 8.49 57.65 -13.52
CA VAL A 110 9.88 57.28 -13.83
C VAL A 110 10.77 58.16 -12.95
N GLY A 111 11.41 57.58 -11.93
CA GLY A 111 12.42 58.28 -11.13
C GLY A 111 13.69 58.55 -11.94
N GLU A 112 14.51 59.52 -11.54
CA GLU A 112 15.80 59.84 -12.21
C GLU A 112 16.78 58.65 -12.32
N THR A 113 16.50 57.55 -11.61
CA THR A 113 17.29 56.30 -11.62
C THR A 113 16.74 55.19 -12.52
N ASP A 114 15.59 55.39 -13.17
CA ASP A 114 14.88 54.35 -13.92
C ASP A 114 15.23 54.34 -15.41
N GLN A 115 15.94 55.35 -15.90
CA GLN A 115 16.69 55.29 -17.16
C GLN A 115 18.18 55.25 -16.86
N VAL A 116 18.75 54.04 -16.81
CA VAL A 116 20.19 53.83 -16.73
C VAL A 116 20.64 53.18 -18.03
N GLU A 117 21.66 53.73 -18.69
CA GLU A 117 22.37 53.03 -19.76
C GLU A 117 22.98 51.77 -19.15
N PHE A 118 22.38 50.61 -19.44
CA PHE A 118 22.79 49.24 -19.10
C PHE A 118 23.79 49.12 -17.91
N ARG A 119 23.31 48.79 -16.70
CA ARG A 119 24.17 48.57 -15.52
C ARG A 119 25.09 47.37 -15.71
N LEU A 120 26.34 47.63 -16.12
CA LEU A 120 27.43 46.66 -16.00
C LEU A 120 27.77 46.45 -14.51
N PRO A 121 28.08 45.21 -14.08
CA PRO A 121 28.44 44.92 -12.69
C PRO A 121 29.67 45.73 -12.24
N GLU A 122 29.68 46.20 -10.99
CA GLU A 122 30.76 47.02 -10.41
C GLU A 122 32.14 46.33 -10.46
N GLU A 123 32.16 45.00 -10.47
CA GLU A 123 33.33 44.19 -10.80
C GLU A 123 32.97 43.16 -11.87
N VAL A 124 33.46 43.38 -13.09
CA VAL A 124 33.61 42.32 -14.08
C VAL A 124 34.73 41.43 -13.56
N LEU A 125 34.45 40.15 -13.30
CA LEU A 125 35.50 39.17 -12.97
C LEU A 125 36.62 39.34 -13.99
N PRO A 126 37.86 39.67 -13.57
CA PRO A 126 38.94 39.85 -14.51
C PRO A 126 39.07 38.56 -15.33
N PRO A 127 39.29 38.66 -16.66
CA PRO A 127 39.55 37.48 -17.47
C PRO A 127 40.64 36.66 -16.76
N PRO A 128 40.55 35.32 -16.75
CA PRO A 128 41.52 34.48 -16.06
C PRO A 128 42.90 34.99 -16.44
N ARG A 129 43.73 35.32 -15.44
CA ARG A 129 45.06 35.87 -15.68
C ARG A 129 45.69 35.01 -16.77
N PRO A 130 46.08 35.57 -17.92
CA PRO A 130 46.83 34.82 -18.89
C PRO A 130 47.95 34.15 -18.13
N GLY A 131 48.02 32.81 -18.16
CA GLY A 131 49.19 32.11 -17.65
C GLY A 131 50.42 32.78 -18.27
N ALA A 132 51.52 32.82 -17.51
CA ALA A 132 52.75 33.46 -17.94
C ALA A 132 53.03 33.14 -19.42
N THR A 133 53.01 34.16 -20.28
CA THR A 133 53.35 34.01 -21.68
C THR A 133 54.85 33.76 -21.73
N VAL A 134 55.22 32.51 -21.98
CA VAL A 134 56.62 32.13 -22.21
C VAL A 134 56.91 32.46 -23.66
N ASP A 135 57.65 33.55 -23.90
CA ASP A 135 58.19 33.88 -25.21
C ASP A 135 59.34 32.91 -25.54
N GLU A 136 58.99 31.71 -25.99
CA GLU A 136 59.94 30.81 -26.65
C GLU A 136 60.03 31.16 -28.13
N THR A 137 61.24 31.39 -28.62
CA THR A 137 61.49 31.49 -30.05
C THR A 137 61.22 30.14 -30.70
N PHE A 138 60.49 30.10 -31.81
CA PHE A 138 60.35 28.87 -32.57
C PHE A 138 61.50 28.69 -33.56
N PRO A 139 62.24 27.56 -33.51
CA PRO A 139 62.10 26.44 -32.57
C PRO A 139 62.80 26.69 -31.20
N PRO A 140 62.28 26.14 -30.09
CA PRO A 140 62.77 26.42 -28.74
C PRO A 140 64.22 25.97 -28.53
N THR A 141 64.98 26.74 -27.74
CA THR A 141 66.43 26.55 -27.55
C THR A 141 66.78 25.54 -26.45
N GLU A 142 65.80 25.09 -25.65
CA GLU A 142 65.92 23.96 -24.72
C GLU A 142 64.85 22.92 -25.06
N GLU A 143 65.27 21.66 -25.25
CA GLU A 143 64.35 20.52 -25.32
C GLU A 143 63.62 20.41 -23.98
N GLY A 144 62.33 20.75 -23.96
CA GLY A 144 61.47 20.52 -22.80
C GLY A 144 61.61 19.07 -22.33
N ALA A 145 61.67 18.87 -21.00
CA ALA A 145 61.77 17.55 -20.39
C ALA A 145 60.80 16.60 -21.08
N ALA A 146 61.35 15.54 -21.69
CA ALA A 146 60.59 14.57 -22.46
C ALA A 146 59.36 14.10 -21.65
N PRO A 147 58.21 13.88 -22.30
CA PRO A 147 57.09 13.19 -21.65
C PRO A 147 57.64 11.95 -20.96
N ALA A 148 57.18 11.69 -19.72
CA ALA A 148 57.64 10.60 -18.87
C ALA A 148 57.96 9.37 -19.73
N GLU A 149 59.22 8.93 -19.67
CA GLU A 149 59.79 7.92 -20.55
C GLU A 149 58.75 6.86 -20.89
N THR A 150 58.40 6.78 -22.18
CA THR A 150 57.71 5.64 -22.76
C THR A 150 58.32 4.39 -22.14
N THR A 151 57.52 3.60 -21.44
CA THR A 151 57.95 2.36 -20.80
C THR A 151 58.68 1.50 -21.84
N SER A 152 60.00 1.62 -21.88
CA SER A 152 60.87 0.88 -22.78
C SER A 152 61.10 -0.48 -22.15
N GLY A 153 60.49 -1.50 -22.75
CA GLY A 153 60.52 -2.87 -22.24
C GLY A 153 59.69 -3.80 -23.13
N PRO A 154 59.59 -5.09 -22.78
CA PRO A 154 58.76 -6.03 -23.53
C PRO A 154 57.28 -5.60 -23.49
N LEU A 155 56.58 -5.76 -24.63
CA LEU A 155 55.15 -5.56 -24.68
C LEU A 155 54.48 -6.68 -23.88
N ALA A 156 53.53 -6.32 -23.03
CA ALA A 156 52.76 -7.27 -22.23
C ALA A 156 51.28 -6.87 -22.22
N VAL A 157 50.42 -7.89 -22.26
CA VAL A 157 48.98 -7.74 -22.01
C VAL A 157 48.77 -7.68 -20.50
N LEU A 158 48.27 -6.56 -20.00
CA LEU A 158 48.02 -6.35 -18.57
C LEU A 158 46.68 -6.92 -18.13
N ARG A 159 45.68 -6.80 -18.99
CA ARG A 159 44.31 -7.22 -18.70
C ARG A 159 43.59 -7.55 -19.99
N PHE A 160 42.79 -8.61 -19.94
CA PHE A 160 41.78 -8.90 -20.93
C PHE A 160 40.46 -9.24 -20.23
N ALA A 161 39.35 -9.01 -20.91
CA ALA A 161 38.03 -9.43 -20.46
C ALA A 161 37.12 -9.55 -21.69
N PRO A 162 36.17 -10.50 -21.72
CA PRO A 162 35.87 -11.50 -20.70
C PRO A 162 36.80 -12.73 -20.71
N GLU A 163 36.70 -13.56 -19.66
CA GLU A 163 37.40 -14.84 -19.49
C GLU A 163 36.47 -15.86 -18.80
N GLY A 164 36.63 -17.15 -19.12
CA GLY A 164 35.85 -18.24 -18.49
C GLY A 164 34.37 -18.26 -18.87
N GLU A 165 33.53 -18.91 -18.05
CA GLU A 165 32.08 -18.98 -18.28
C GLU A 165 31.40 -17.69 -17.80
N ILE A 166 30.71 -17.01 -18.72
CA ILE A 166 30.07 -15.72 -18.44
C ILE A 166 28.63 -15.71 -18.96
N PRO A 167 27.65 -15.21 -18.17
CA PRO A 167 26.24 -15.22 -18.58
C PRO A 167 25.94 -14.28 -19.76
N LEU A 168 26.76 -13.25 -19.94
CA LEU A 168 26.60 -12.23 -20.99
C LEU A 168 27.94 -11.58 -21.31
N ALA A 169 28.25 -11.40 -22.60
CA ALA A 169 29.44 -10.68 -23.05
C ALA A 169 29.03 -9.47 -23.92
N PRO A 170 28.99 -8.24 -23.38
CA PRO A 170 28.62 -7.07 -24.18
C PRO A 170 29.75 -6.64 -25.13
N PHE A 171 31.00 -6.68 -24.68
CA PHE A 171 32.19 -6.32 -25.46
C PHE A 171 33.41 -7.12 -24.98
N LEU A 172 34.45 -7.17 -25.82
CA LEU A 172 35.78 -7.67 -25.49
C LEU A 172 36.70 -6.47 -25.26
N SER A 173 37.60 -6.55 -24.28
CA SER A 173 38.58 -5.50 -23.98
C SER A 173 39.95 -6.10 -23.71
N VAL A 174 40.99 -5.47 -24.27
CA VAL A 174 42.40 -5.82 -24.09
C VAL A 174 43.18 -4.56 -23.73
N THR A 175 43.96 -4.60 -22.65
CA THR A 175 44.80 -3.47 -22.20
C THR A 175 46.26 -3.88 -22.18
N PHE A 176 47.09 -3.08 -22.83
CA PHE A 176 48.53 -3.28 -22.97
C PHE A 176 49.32 -2.39 -22.00
N ASN A 177 50.55 -2.79 -21.65
CA ASN A 177 51.44 -1.98 -20.79
C ASN A 177 52.02 -0.74 -21.51
N GLN A 178 51.95 -0.69 -22.84
CA GLN A 178 52.52 0.36 -23.69
C GLN A 178 51.48 0.85 -24.73
N PRO A 179 51.64 2.08 -25.27
CA PRO A 179 50.85 2.58 -26.38
C PRO A 179 50.98 1.67 -27.62
N MET A 180 49.88 1.23 -28.19
CA MET A 180 49.83 0.39 -29.39
C MET A 180 49.59 1.20 -30.66
N VAL A 181 48.94 2.35 -30.52
CA VAL A 181 48.60 3.28 -31.60
C VAL A 181 49.04 4.69 -31.22
N PRO A 182 49.39 5.55 -32.20
CA PRO A 182 49.77 6.93 -31.94
C PRO A 182 48.59 7.72 -31.36
N LEU A 183 48.86 8.76 -30.56
CA LEU A 183 47.81 9.64 -30.06
C LEU A 183 47.30 10.54 -31.21
N THR A 184 46.19 10.14 -31.83
CA THR A 184 45.52 10.89 -32.91
C THR A 184 44.00 10.91 -32.71
N THR A 185 43.23 11.36 -33.71
CA THR A 185 41.77 11.41 -33.67
C THR A 185 41.15 10.01 -33.57
N LEU A 186 40.01 9.89 -32.89
CA LEU A 186 39.31 8.62 -32.68
C LEU A 186 38.91 7.91 -34.00
N ALA A 187 38.66 8.68 -35.06
CA ALA A 187 38.33 8.16 -36.38
C ALA A 187 39.53 7.47 -37.05
N GLU A 188 40.73 8.05 -36.93
CA GLU A 188 41.96 7.46 -37.46
C GLU A 188 42.41 6.24 -36.66
N LEU A 189 42.21 6.27 -35.33
CA LEU A 189 42.50 5.13 -34.47
C LEU A 189 41.64 3.91 -34.77
N SER A 190 40.36 4.11 -35.06
CA SER A 190 39.43 3.02 -35.44
C SER A 190 39.76 2.37 -36.79
N ALA A 191 40.62 3.00 -37.62
CA ALA A 191 41.06 2.48 -38.92
C ALA A 191 42.44 1.79 -38.87
N ALA A 192 43.11 1.77 -37.71
CA ALA A 192 44.42 1.17 -37.54
C ALA A 192 44.34 -0.37 -37.50
N ASP A 193 45.42 -1.04 -37.92
CA ASP A 193 45.54 -2.50 -37.87
C ASP A 193 45.39 -3.03 -36.44
N VAL A 194 44.57 -4.06 -36.27
CA VAL A 194 44.26 -4.66 -34.97
C VAL A 194 44.96 -6.01 -34.84
N PRO A 195 45.80 -6.23 -33.81
CA PRO A 195 46.57 -7.46 -33.65
C PRO A 195 45.80 -8.60 -32.97
N VAL A 196 44.50 -8.44 -32.71
CA VAL A 196 43.70 -9.39 -31.94
C VAL A 196 42.78 -10.18 -32.86
N LYS A 197 42.79 -11.51 -32.74
CA LYS A 197 41.92 -12.43 -33.49
C LYS A 197 40.90 -13.08 -32.55
N ILE A 198 39.66 -13.20 -33.00
CA ILE A 198 38.57 -13.88 -32.29
C ILE A 198 38.12 -15.06 -33.14
N THR A 199 38.00 -16.24 -32.53
CA THR A 199 37.47 -17.46 -33.16
C THR A 199 36.28 -17.98 -32.35
N PRO A 200 35.09 -18.23 -32.95
CA PRO A 200 34.76 -18.02 -34.37
C PRO A 200 34.83 -16.54 -34.77
N GLU A 201 35.07 -16.28 -36.06
CA GLU A 201 35.13 -14.93 -36.61
C GLU A 201 33.74 -14.29 -36.54
N LEU A 202 33.68 -13.04 -36.06
CA LEU A 202 32.43 -12.31 -35.85
C LEU A 202 32.49 -10.92 -36.51
N PRO A 203 31.39 -10.46 -37.14
CA PRO A 203 31.27 -9.06 -37.54
C PRO A 203 31.28 -8.15 -36.31
N GLY A 204 32.04 -7.07 -36.37
CA GLY A 204 32.09 -6.11 -35.28
C GLY A 204 32.98 -4.93 -35.58
N THR A 205 33.10 -4.05 -34.61
CA THR A 205 33.92 -2.84 -34.69
C THR A 205 34.96 -2.87 -33.59
N TRP A 206 36.22 -2.75 -33.99
CA TRP A 206 37.31 -2.51 -33.07
C TRP A 206 37.44 -1.01 -32.79
N LYS A 207 37.59 -0.64 -31.51
CA LYS A 207 37.73 0.74 -31.07
C LYS A 207 38.87 0.85 -30.07
N TRP A 208 39.75 1.83 -30.26
CA TRP A 208 40.77 2.16 -29.27
C TRP A 208 40.20 3.13 -28.23
N LEU A 209 40.22 2.73 -26.96
CA LEU A 209 39.97 3.58 -25.81
C LEU A 209 41.30 4.14 -25.31
N GLY A 210 41.69 5.30 -25.86
CA GLY A 210 43.05 5.84 -25.69
C GLY A 210 44.08 5.04 -26.51
N THR A 211 45.38 5.12 -26.16
CA THR A 211 46.44 4.46 -26.95
C THR A 211 46.78 3.04 -26.50
N LYS A 212 46.23 2.57 -25.37
CA LYS A 212 46.64 1.32 -24.70
C LYS A 212 45.54 0.27 -24.54
N THR A 213 44.28 0.66 -24.73
CA THR A 213 43.13 -0.23 -24.52
C THR A 213 42.35 -0.35 -25.81
N LEU A 214 42.15 -1.58 -26.24
CA LEU A 214 41.40 -1.94 -27.44
C LEU A 214 40.12 -2.65 -27.01
N THR A 215 39.00 -2.26 -27.61
CA THR A 215 37.70 -2.93 -27.41
C THR A 215 37.14 -3.44 -28.72
N PHE A 216 36.40 -4.54 -28.67
CA PHE A 216 35.59 -5.05 -29.76
C PHE A 216 34.13 -5.10 -29.35
N GLU A 217 33.30 -4.49 -30.17
CA GLU A 217 31.85 -4.52 -30.07
C GLU A 217 31.29 -5.33 -31.24
N TYR A 218 30.51 -6.36 -30.92
CA TYR A 218 29.81 -7.16 -31.92
C TYR A 218 28.80 -6.27 -32.67
N LYS A 219 28.73 -6.40 -33.99
CA LYS A 219 27.82 -5.60 -34.84
C LYS A 219 26.66 -6.47 -35.31
N SER A 220 25.47 -6.20 -34.77
CA SER A 220 24.20 -6.79 -35.20
C SER A 220 23.06 -5.77 -35.05
N ASP A 221 22.04 -5.89 -35.89
CA ASP A 221 20.82 -5.06 -35.79
C ASP A 221 19.84 -5.60 -34.72
N GLU A 222 20.07 -6.81 -34.21
CA GLU A 222 19.15 -7.53 -33.31
C GLU A 222 19.70 -7.74 -31.89
N ILE A 223 21.03 -7.81 -31.72
CA ILE A 223 21.68 -8.10 -30.45
C ILE A 223 22.95 -7.25 -30.21
N ASP A 224 22.95 -6.47 -29.14
CA ASP A 224 24.09 -5.61 -28.71
C ASP A 224 25.09 -6.34 -27.80
N ARG A 225 25.39 -7.60 -28.12
CA ARG A 225 26.29 -8.47 -27.34
C ARG A 225 26.83 -9.61 -28.20
N PHE A 226 27.88 -10.28 -27.73
CA PHE A 226 28.33 -11.53 -28.35
C PHE A 226 27.19 -12.56 -28.40
N PRO A 227 27.05 -13.31 -29.51
CA PRO A 227 26.13 -14.44 -29.60
C PRO A 227 26.35 -15.41 -28.44
N LYS A 228 25.26 -15.86 -27.82
CA LYS A 228 25.27 -16.86 -26.75
C LYS A 228 25.57 -18.25 -27.30
N ALA A 229 25.56 -19.26 -26.42
CA ALA A 229 25.80 -20.64 -26.78
C ALA A 229 27.09 -20.86 -27.59
N THR A 230 28.13 -20.07 -27.33
CA THR A 230 29.38 -20.11 -28.10
C THR A 230 30.58 -20.03 -27.17
N GLU A 231 31.58 -20.87 -27.46
CA GLU A 231 32.94 -20.75 -26.92
C GLU A 231 33.78 -19.89 -27.87
N TYR A 232 34.38 -18.84 -27.33
CA TYR A 232 35.24 -17.92 -28.06
C TYR A 232 36.69 -18.08 -27.61
N THR A 233 37.59 -18.17 -28.57
CA THR A 233 39.04 -18.11 -28.35
C THR A 233 39.56 -16.78 -28.87
N VAL A 234 40.29 -16.05 -28.04
CA VAL A 234 40.93 -14.79 -28.41
C VAL A 234 42.43 -14.99 -28.41
N GLU A 235 43.09 -14.56 -29.48
CA GLU A 235 44.53 -14.70 -29.67
C GLU A 235 45.16 -13.36 -30.04
N ILE A 236 46.28 -13.05 -29.37
CA ILE A 236 47.19 -11.97 -29.73
C ILE A 236 48.53 -12.63 -30.10
N PRO A 237 48.91 -12.65 -31.39
CA PRO A 237 50.08 -13.39 -31.84
C PRO A 237 51.39 -12.87 -31.23
N ALA A 238 52.33 -13.78 -31.02
CA ALA A 238 53.72 -13.42 -30.75
C ALA A 238 54.27 -12.55 -31.90
N GLY A 239 55.15 -11.61 -31.59
CA GLY A 239 55.68 -10.64 -32.54
C GLY A 239 54.82 -9.40 -32.75
N THR A 240 53.68 -9.28 -32.04
CA THR A 240 52.89 -8.03 -32.03
C THR A 240 53.76 -6.88 -31.49
N GLN A 241 53.80 -5.76 -32.21
CA GLN A 241 54.63 -4.60 -31.86
C GLN A 241 53.78 -3.44 -31.32
N SER A 242 54.31 -2.75 -30.30
CA SER A 242 53.74 -1.49 -29.79
C SER A 242 54.17 -0.30 -30.64
N ALA A 243 53.49 0.84 -30.51
CA ALA A 243 53.89 2.09 -31.17
C ALA A 243 55.26 2.61 -30.68
N THR A 244 55.75 2.09 -29.55
CA THR A 244 57.07 2.38 -28.98
C THR A 244 58.13 1.32 -29.32
N GLY A 245 57.80 0.34 -30.18
CA GLY A 245 58.73 -0.69 -30.68
C GLY A 245 58.94 -1.89 -29.76
N GLY A 246 58.19 -1.99 -28.66
CA GLY A 246 58.19 -3.16 -27.79
C GLY A 246 57.47 -4.33 -28.45
N GLU A 247 58.04 -5.53 -28.36
CA GLU A 247 57.49 -6.74 -29.00
C GLU A 247 56.91 -7.71 -27.96
N LEU A 248 55.77 -8.33 -28.30
CA LEU A 248 55.14 -9.38 -27.49
C LEU A 248 55.88 -10.70 -27.74
N ALA A 249 56.62 -11.19 -26.74
CA ALA A 249 57.51 -12.35 -26.89
C ALA A 249 56.78 -13.68 -27.15
N GLU A 250 55.60 -13.87 -26.56
CA GLU A 250 54.79 -15.08 -26.68
C GLU A 250 53.33 -14.71 -26.99
N ALA A 251 52.63 -15.57 -27.73
CA ALA A 251 51.22 -15.34 -28.03
C ALA A 251 50.40 -15.39 -26.73
N VAL A 252 49.48 -14.44 -26.57
CA VAL A 252 48.53 -14.42 -25.46
C VAL A 252 47.20 -14.95 -25.98
N THR A 253 46.79 -16.11 -25.46
CA THR A 253 45.54 -16.78 -25.83
C THR A 253 44.70 -17.05 -24.60
N TRP A 254 43.41 -16.75 -24.67
CA TRP A 254 42.45 -17.10 -23.63
C TRP A 254 41.09 -17.43 -24.25
N THR A 255 40.23 -18.06 -23.44
CA THR A 255 38.87 -18.43 -23.84
C THR A 255 37.83 -17.86 -22.91
N PHE A 256 36.65 -17.61 -23.46
CA PHE A 256 35.44 -17.37 -22.69
C PHE A 256 34.25 -18.05 -23.36
N ARG A 257 33.27 -18.45 -22.55
CA ARG A 257 32.10 -19.22 -22.99
C ARG A 257 30.83 -18.50 -22.57
N THR A 258 29.88 -18.43 -23.49
CA THR A 258 28.53 -17.93 -23.24
C THR A 258 27.55 -19.10 -23.12
N PRO A 259 26.51 -19.02 -22.26
CA PRO A 259 25.69 -20.17 -21.91
C PRO A 259 24.71 -20.58 -23.03
N PRO A 260 24.32 -21.87 -23.11
CA PRO A 260 23.24 -22.36 -23.95
C PRO A 260 21.85 -21.88 -23.47
N PRO A 261 20.75 -22.13 -24.22
CA PRO A 261 19.43 -21.57 -23.92
C PRO A 261 18.88 -21.91 -22.54
N VAL A 262 18.43 -20.89 -21.82
CA VAL A 262 17.77 -21.01 -20.50
C VAL A 262 16.32 -20.60 -20.61
N VAL A 263 15.41 -21.44 -20.09
CA VAL A 263 13.99 -21.16 -19.99
C VAL A 263 13.78 -19.98 -19.03
N GLN A 264 13.13 -18.92 -19.53
CA GLN A 264 12.80 -17.72 -18.77
C GLN A 264 11.38 -17.76 -18.22
N ARG A 265 10.43 -18.18 -19.05
CA ARG A 265 9.02 -18.32 -18.66
C ARG A 265 8.42 -19.54 -19.34
N SER A 266 7.51 -20.19 -18.63
CA SER A 266 6.67 -21.25 -19.17
C SER A 266 5.21 -21.00 -18.81
N TYR A 267 4.32 -21.51 -19.66
CA TYR A 267 2.89 -21.57 -19.43
C TYR A 267 2.36 -22.88 -20.04
N PRO A 268 1.45 -23.60 -19.36
CA PRO A 268 0.94 -23.29 -18.03
C PRO A 268 1.96 -23.53 -16.91
N ASN A 269 1.94 -22.67 -15.89
CA ASN A 269 2.74 -22.80 -14.65
C ASN A 269 1.89 -22.70 -13.37
N TYR A 270 0.57 -22.71 -13.54
CA TYR A 270 -0.44 -22.80 -12.49
C TYR A 270 -1.44 -23.89 -12.89
N GLY A 271 -2.27 -24.32 -11.96
CA GLY A 271 -3.30 -25.31 -12.23
C GLY A 271 -4.59 -25.04 -11.46
N PRO A 272 -5.66 -25.78 -11.79
CA PRO A 272 -5.75 -26.73 -12.90
C PRO A 272 -5.90 -26.09 -14.29
N GLN A 273 -5.63 -26.85 -15.35
CA GLN A 273 -5.71 -26.48 -16.78
C GLN A 273 -6.67 -27.39 -17.55
N ARG A 274 -7.03 -27.00 -18.78
CA ARG A 274 -7.70 -27.87 -19.76
C ARG A 274 -6.88 -29.13 -20.06
N THR A 275 -7.52 -30.13 -20.68
CA THR A 275 -6.87 -31.37 -21.13
C THR A 275 -6.02 -31.19 -22.39
N ASP A 276 -6.18 -30.06 -23.09
CA ASP A 276 -5.55 -29.82 -24.38
C ASP A 276 -4.86 -28.45 -24.50
N PRO A 277 -4.15 -27.95 -23.46
CA PRO A 277 -3.70 -26.56 -23.42
C PRO A 277 -2.58 -26.31 -24.44
N LEU A 278 -2.49 -25.06 -24.91
CA LEU A 278 -1.27 -24.58 -25.52
C LEU A 278 -0.17 -24.41 -24.45
N ILE A 279 1.03 -24.86 -24.80
CA ILE A 279 2.21 -24.79 -23.96
C ILE A 279 3.16 -23.76 -24.56
N PHE A 280 3.41 -22.67 -23.83
CA PHE A 280 4.32 -21.61 -24.22
C PHE A 280 5.62 -21.71 -23.40
N VAL A 281 6.75 -21.53 -24.06
CA VAL A 281 8.07 -21.47 -23.43
C VAL A 281 8.89 -20.37 -24.07
N SER A 282 9.51 -19.52 -23.24
CA SER A 282 10.44 -18.47 -23.67
C SER A 282 11.85 -18.70 -23.14
N PHE A 283 12.84 -18.16 -23.86
CA PHE A 283 14.27 -18.34 -23.63
C PHE A 283 14.99 -17.00 -23.49
N ASP A 284 16.21 -17.07 -22.94
CA ASP A 284 17.09 -15.92 -22.73
C ASP A 284 17.94 -15.53 -23.96
N GLN A 285 17.72 -16.19 -25.08
CA GLN A 285 18.44 -16.07 -26.35
C GLN A 285 17.56 -16.54 -27.52
N GLN A 286 17.96 -16.24 -28.75
CA GLN A 286 17.24 -16.67 -29.95
C GLN A 286 17.27 -18.20 -30.12
N ILE A 287 16.18 -18.77 -30.61
CA ILE A 287 16.01 -20.20 -30.83
C ILE A 287 15.38 -20.50 -32.20
N ASP A 288 15.60 -21.72 -32.70
CA ASP A 288 14.75 -22.31 -33.75
C ASP A 288 13.65 -23.14 -33.04
N PRO A 289 12.36 -22.76 -33.16
CA PRO A 289 11.27 -23.47 -32.51
C PRO A 289 11.18 -24.96 -32.84
N ALA A 290 11.45 -25.36 -34.08
CA ALA A 290 11.38 -26.75 -34.51
C ALA A 290 12.57 -27.57 -33.95
N ALA A 291 13.76 -26.98 -33.95
CA ALA A 291 14.95 -27.62 -33.38
C ALA A 291 14.84 -27.78 -31.86
N VAL A 292 14.28 -26.79 -31.16
CA VAL A 292 14.00 -26.89 -29.72
C VAL A 292 12.92 -27.93 -29.43
N LEU A 293 11.82 -27.95 -30.21
CA LEU A 293 10.72 -28.91 -30.04
C LEU A 293 11.20 -30.36 -30.11
N ALA A 294 12.19 -30.66 -30.96
CA ALA A 294 12.79 -32.00 -31.05
C ALA A 294 13.47 -32.47 -29.76
N THR A 295 13.74 -31.57 -28.82
CA THR A 295 14.32 -31.85 -27.48
C THR A 295 13.29 -31.82 -26.36
N VAL A 296 12.02 -31.57 -26.68
CA VAL A 296 10.92 -31.49 -25.72
C VAL A 296 10.30 -32.87 -25.54
N THR A 297 10.11 -33.28 -24.29
CA THR A 297 9.32 -34.47 -23.94
C THR A 297 8.22 -34.07 -22.96
N VAL A 298 6.99 -34.47 -23.27
CA VAL A 298 5.82 -34.22 -22.43
C VAL A 298 5.29 -35.55 -21.93
N THR A 299 5.13 -35.65 -20.61
CA THR A 299 4.70 -36.89 -19.96
C THR A 299 3.55 -36.64 -19.01
N ALA A 300 2.54 -37.50 -19.06
CA ALA A 300 1.41 -37.50 -18.13
C ALA A 300 1.11 -38.95 -17.72
N ASN A 301 0.93 -39.23 -16.42
CA ASN A 301 0.75 -40.59 -15.89
C ASN A 301 1.82 -41.62 -16.32
N ARG A 302 3.08 -41.16 -16.53
CA ARG A 302 4.21 -41.97 -17.03
C ARG A 302 4.04 -42.46 -18.49
N GLN A 303 3.18 -41.81 -19.27
CA GLN A 303 3.05 -41.99 -20.71
C GLN A 303 3.57 -40.74 -21.42
N ASP A 304 4.30 -40.94 -22.50
CA ASP A 304 4.80 -39.87 -23.37
C ASP A 304 3.71 -39.43 -24.35
N TYR A 305 3.63 -38.13 -24.59
CA TYR A 305 2.68 -37.52 -25.53
C TYR A 305 3.44 -36.87 -26.68
N ALA A 306 3.05 -37.20 -27.92
CA ALA A 306 3.59 -36.58 -29.11
C ALA A 306 3.24 -35.08 -29.12
N VAL A 307 4.22 -34.25 -29.49
CA VAL A 307 4.09 -32.79 -29.52
C VAL A 307 4.27 -32.24 -30.93
N ARG A 308 3.58 -31.15 -31.22
CA ARG A 308 3.73 -30.34 -32.44
C ARG A 308 3.71 -28.86 -32.11
N LEU A 309 4.33 -28.05 -32.97
CA LEU A 309 4.17 -26.59 -32.90
C LEU A 309 2.68 -26.22 -33.04
N ALA A 310 2.27 -25.20 -32.29
CA ALA A 310 0.94 -24.62 -32.43
C ALA A 310 0.87 -23.82 -33.73
N THR A 311 -0.30 -23.81 -34.35
CA THR A 311 -0.59 -22.97 -35.52
C THR A 311 -0.89 -21.54 -35.11
N ASP A 312 -0.75 -20.58 -36.03
CA ASP A 312 -1.06 -19.18 -35.76
C ASP A 312 -2.54 -18.97 -35.37
N GLU A 313 -3.45 -19.77 -35.93
CA GLU A 313 -4.88 -19.76 -35.58
C GLU A 313 -5.10 -20.21 -34.14
N GLU A 314 -4.49 -21.32 -33.72
CA GLU A 314 -4.55 -21.78 -32.32
C GLU A 314 -3.99 -20.74 -31.35
N ILE A 315 -2.89 -20.09 -31.70
CA ILE A 315 -2.28 -19.03 -30.88
C ILE A 315 -3.20 -17.81 -30.78
N ALA A 316 -3.83 -17.42 -31.89
CA ALA A 316 -4.74 -16.27 -31.94
C ALA A 316 -6.02 -16.49 -31.10
N ASP A 317 -6.50 -17.73 -31.04
CA ASP A 317 -7.68 -18.12 -30.26
C ASP A 317 -7.41 -18.19 -28.74
N ASP A 318 -6.15 -18.28 -28.32
CA ASP A 318 -5.77 -18.25 -26.90
C ASP A 318 -5.25 -16.86 -26.50
N ALA A 319 -6.12 -16.07 -25.88
CA ALA A 319 -5.80 -14.72 -25.42
C ALA A 319 -4.63 -14.68 -24.41
N THR A 320 -4.43 -15.74 -23.61
CA THR A 320 -3.36 -15.79 -22.62
C THR A 320 -2.01 -15.97 -23.32
N VAL A 321 -1.91 -16.95 -24.23
CA VAL A 321 -0.70 -17.20 -25.02
C VAL A 321 -0.39 -16.02 -25.94
N SER A 322 -1.41 -15.46 -26.60
CA SER A 322 -1.27 -14.25 -27.41
C SER A 322 -0.66 -13.08 -26.62
N ASN A 323 -1.10 -12.87 -25.37
CA ASN A 323 -0.52 -11.84 -24.51
C ASN A 323 0.90 -12.17 -24.05
N LEU A 324 1.22 -13.44 -23.78
CA LEU A 324 2.59 -13.85 -23.46
C LEU A 324 3.56 -13.57 -24.61
N ILE A 325 3.15 -13.88 -25.85
CA ILE A 325 3.93 -13.61 -27.06
C ILE A 325 4.17 -12.11 -27.23
N LYS A 326 3.11 -11.28 -27.13
CA LYS A 326 3.23 -9.81 -27.25
C LYS A 326 4.24 -9.20 -26.27
N ASN A 327 4.40 -9.81 -25.11
CA ASN A 327 5.30 -9.35 -24.05
C ASN A 327 6.66 -10.07 -24.04
N THR A 328 6.98 -10.85 -25.08
CA THR A 328 8.23 -11.59 -25.21
C THR A 328 8.94 -11.15 -26.50
N PRO A 329 10.26 -10.88 -26.47
CA PRO A 329 11.02 -10.58 -27.69
C PRO A 329 10.83 -11.66 -28.76
N ALA A 330 10.75 -11.24 -30.02
CA ALA A 330 10.66 -12.14 -31.16
C ALA A 330 11.81 -13.17 -31.17
N ASP A 331 11.54 -14.34 -31.76
CA ASP A 331 12.52 -15.43 -31.97
C ASP A 331 13.12 -16.04 -30.69
N ARG A 332 12.55 -15.74 -29.52
CA ARG A 332 12.99 -16.28 -28.22
C ARG A 332 11.94 -17.14 -27.53
N TRP A 333 11.00 -17.71 -28.27
CA TRP A 333 9.93 -18.50 -27.71
C TRP A 333 9.42 -19.54 -28.71
N LEU A 334 8.76 -20.57 -28.19
CA LEU A 334 7.91 -21.46 -28.99
C LEU A 334 6.59 -21.69 -28.28
N VAL A 335 5.57 -21.99 -29.06
CA VAL A 335 4.29 -22.52 -28.59
C VAL A 335 4.06 -23.87 -29.24
N PHE A 336 3.71 -24.86 -28.43
CA PHE A 336 3.41 -26.21 -28.87
C PHE A 336 2.26 -26.79 -28.08
N ARG A 337 1.74 -27.91 -28.54
CA ARG A 337 0.72 -28.69 -27.84
C ARG A 337 0.92 -30.17 -28.10
N THR A 338 0.22 -31.00 -27.35
CA THR A 338 0.14 -32.43 -27.62
C THR A 338 -0.87 -32.74 -28.72
N GLU A 339 -0.64 -33.82 -29.45
CA GLU A 339 -1.58 -34.32 -30.47
C GLU A 339 -2.80 -35.02 -29.85
N GLU A 340 -2.64 -35.55 -28.64
CA GLU A 340 -3.69 -36.19 -27.86
C GLU A 340 -4.02 -35.34 -26.62
N GLU A 341 -5.28 -35.37 -26.19
CA GLU A 341 -5.72 -34.76 -24.94
C GLU A 341 -5.19 -35.53 -23.72
N PHE A 342 -4.79 -34.82 -22.69
CA PHE A 342 -4.42 -35.39 -21.41
C PHE A 342 -5.66 -35.90 -20.65
N PRO A 343 -5.53 -36.95 -19.82
CA PRO A 343 -6.56 -37.29 -18.84
C PRO A 343 -6.77 -36.15 -17.85
N THR A 344 -7.98 -36.05 -17.30
CA THR A 344 -8.30 -35.17 -16.18
C THR A 344 -7.56 -35.59 -14.89
N GLU A 345 -7.48 -34.70 -13.91
CA GLU A 345 -6.85 -34.92 -12.58
C GLU A 345 -5.43 -35.51 -12.69
N THR A 346 -4.65 -35.04 -13.66
CA THR A 346 -3.33 -35.60 -13.98
C THR A 346 -2.26 -34.52 -13.96
N THR A 347 -1.12 -34.83 -13.35
CA THR A 347 0.08 -34.00 -13.44
C THR A 347 0.79 -34.24 -14.78
N VAL A 348 0.97 -33.17 -15.55
CA VAL A 348 1.73 -33.13 -16.80
C VAL A 348 3.11 -32.57 -16.50
N ASN A 349 4.16 -33.27 -16.92
CA ASN A 349 5.54 -32.81 -16.81
C ASN A 349 6.08 -32.53 -18.20
N VAL A 350 6.65 -31.33 -18.36
CA VAL A 350 7.30 -30.88 -19.59
C VAL A 350 8.80 -30.82 -19.30
N ASN A 351 9.58 -31.59 -20.05
CA ASN A 351 11.03 -31.60 -19.97
C ASN A 351 11.60 -31.06 -21.29
N ILE A 352 12.58 -30.18 -21.18
CA ILE A 352 13.26 -29.53 -22.31
C ILE A 352 14.74 -29.85 -22.20
N GLY A 353 15.26 -30.55 -23.20
CA GLY A 353 16.64 -31.02 -23.21
C GLY A 353 16.83 -32.36 -22.50
N PRO A 354 18.09 -32.80 -22.29
CA PRO A 354 19.33 -32.09 -22.65
C PRO A 354 19.50 -31.97 -24.17
N ASN A 355 20.55 -31.27 -24.60
CA ASN A 355 20.89 -31.01 -26.01
C ASN A 355 19.98 -29.99 -26.71
N THR A 356 19.32 -29.10 -25.97
CA THR A 356 18.51 -28.02 -26.56
C THR A 356 19.40 -27.03 -27.30
N PRO A 357 19.17 -26.79 -28.60
CA PRO A 357 20.01 -25.92 -29.43
C PRO A 357 19.65 -24.44 -29.27
N SER A 358 20.64 -23.57 -29.51
CA SER A 358 20.47 -22.13 -29.70
C SER A 358 20.47 -21.78 -31.19
N ALA A 359 19.79 -20.70 -31.58
CA ALA A 359 19.99 -20.10 -32.91
C ALA A 359 21.22 -19.19 -32.97
N GLU A 360 21.79 -18.80 -31.81
CA GLU A 360 22.93 -17.88 -31.73
C GLU A 360 24.29 -18.59 -31.80
N GLY A 361 24.37 -19.86 -31.40
CA GLY A 361 25.64 -20.58 -31.24
C GLY A 361 25.51 -22.10 -31.15
N PRO A 362 26.62 -22.84 -31.33
CA PRO A 362 26.61 -24.30 -31.47
C PRO A 362 26.51 -25.09 -30.14
N LEU A 363 26.69 -24.45 -28.98
CA LEU A 363 26.61 -25.13 -27.70
C LEU A 363 25.16 -25.44 -27.34
N THR A 364 24.92 -26.67 -26.87
CA THR A 364 23.61 -27.11 -26.43
C THR A 364 23.53 -27.22 -24.92
N THR A 365 22.31 -27.27 -24.38
CA THR A 365 22.10 -27.49 -22.94
C THR A 365 22.68 -28.85 -22.49
N GLU A 366 23.32 -28.88 -21.32
CA GLU A 366 23.90 -30.09 -20.74
C GLU A 366 22.91 -30.83 -19.82
N SER A 367 21.91 -30.11 -19.28
CA SER A 367 20.91 -30.60 -18.34
C SER A 367 19.47 -30.36 -18.82
N VAL A 368 18.55 -31.15 -18.28
CA VAL A 368 17.11 -30.98 -18.50
C VAL A 368 16.60 -29.77 -17.73
N GLN A 369 15.79 -28.95 -18.38
CA GLN A 369 14.97 -27.92 -17.75
C GLN A 369 13.51 -28.40 -17.75
N SER A 370 12.81 -28.29 -16.63
CA SER A 370 11.46 -28.83 -16.53
C SER A 370 10.49 -27.96 -15.74
N PHE A 371 9.21 -28.11 -16.06
CA PHE A 371 8.10 -27.56 -15.32
C PHE A 371 6.90 -28.51 -15.38
N SER A 372 5.91 -28.29 -14.54
CA SER A 372 4.71 -29.12 -14.51
C SER A 372 3.45 -28.30 -14.23
N PHE A 373 2.32 -28.84 -14.66
CA PHE A 373 0.99 -28.33 -14.36
C PHE A 373 0.03 -29.50 -14.18
N THR A 374 -1.19 -29.23 -13.73
CA THR A 374 -2.23 -30.25 -13.54
C THR A 374 -3.43 -29.97 -14.44
N THR A 375 -4.06 -31.03 -14.96
CA THR A 375 -5.35 -30.94 -15.63
C THR A 375 -6.49 -30.87 -14.61
N TYR A 376 -7.62 -30.28 -14.99
CA TYR A 376 -8.78 -30.17 -14.11
C TYR A 376 -9.27 -31.54 -13.65
N ALA A 377 -9.76 -31.60 -12.42
CA ALA A 377 -10.48 -32.76 -11.88
C ALA A 377 -11.98 -32.47 -11.91
N ALA A 378 -12.82 -33.46 -11.58
CA ALA A 378 -14.24 -33.22 -11.33
C ALA A 378 -14.42 -32.11 -10.29
N LEU A 379 -15.32 -31.15 -10.55
CA LEU A 379 -15.57 -30.03 -9.65
C LEU A 379 -16.07 -30.53 -8.29
N ARG A 380 -15.41 -30.10 -7.21
CA ARG A 380 -15.75 -30.45 -5.83
C ARG A 380 -15.39 -29.33 -4.88
N ILE A 381 -16.14 -29.26 -3.78
CA ILE A 381 -15.82 -28.40 -2.64
C ILE A 381 -14.66 -29.04 -1.87
N VAL A 382 -13.60 -28.28 -1.64
CA VAL A 382 -12.40 -28.74 -0.93
C VAL A 382 -12.29 -28.19 0.48
N GLU A 383 -12.93 -27.05 0.76
CA GLU A 383 -12.88 -26.39 2.05
C GLU A 383 -14.05 -25.42 2.21
N HIS A 384 -14.48 -25.19 3.44
CA HIS A 384 -15.40 -24.11 3.78
C HIS A 384 -15.13 -23.62 5.21
N GLY A 385 -15.39 -22.34 5.47
CA GLY A 385 -15.13 -21.73 6.78
C GLY A 385 -15.45 -20.24 6.79
N CYS A 386 -14.77 -19.46 7.62
CA CYS A 386 -14.92 -18.01 7.68
C CYS A 386 -13.57 -17.30 7.72
N SER A 387 -13.55 -16.03 7.30
CA SER A 387 -12.30 -15.31 7.04
C SER A 387 -11.42 -15.06 8.27
N TRP A 388 -11.97 -15.01 9.48
CA TRP A 388 -11.24 -14.66 10.72
C TRP A 388 -11.65 -15.53 11.93
N GLY A 389 -12.03 -16.78 11.69
CA GLY A 389 -12.42 -17.74 12.74
C GLY A 389 -11.78 -19.11 12.53
N ASP A 390 -11.72 -19.88 13.62
CA ASP A 390 -11.32 -21.29 13.59
C ASP A 390 -12.56 -22.17 13.31
N ALA A 391 -12.83 -23.16 14.16
CA ALA A 391 -14.00 -24.04 14.04
C ALA A 391 -15.34 -23.34 14.31
N GLU A 392 -15.33 -22.25 15.09
CA GLU A 392 -16.48 -21.39 15.34
C GLU A 392 -16.22 -19.99 14.79
N CYS A 393 -17.08 -19.55 13.90
CA CYS A 393 -16.98 -18.27 13.23
C CYS A 393 -17.45 -17.14 14.13
N PRO A 394 -16.72 -16.01 14.20
CA PRO A 394 -17.27 -14.81 14.80
C PRO A 394 -18.54 -14.38 14.06
N PRO A 395 -19.57 -13.87 14.75
CA PRO A 395 -20.69 -13.19 14.10
C PRO A 395 -20.19 -12.08 13.18
N PHE A 396 -20.92 -11.82 12.09
CA PHE A 396 -20.55 -10.92 10.98
C PHE A 396 -19.31 -11.33 10.16
N ALA A 397 -18.58 -12.39 10.54
CA ALA A 397 -17.47 -12.89 9.73
C ALA A 397 -18.01 -13.45 8.40
N PRO A 398 -17.44 -13.04 7.24
CA PRO A 398 -17.79 -13.63 5.96
C PRO A 398 -17.54 -15.14 5.96
N PHE A 399 -18.51 -15.91 5.46
CA PHE A 399 -18.29 -17.32 5.16
C PHE A 399 -17.67 -17.46 3.77
N TYR A 400 -16.84 -18.47 3.59
CA TYR A 400 -16.28 -18.82 2.30
C TYR A 400 -16.44 -20.31 2.01
N ILE A 401 -16.52 -20.64 0.72
CA ILE A 401 -16.52 -22.00 0.19
C ILE A 401 -15.48 -22.06 -0.92
N ARG A 402 -14.52 -22.97 -0.83
CA ARG A 402 -13.43 -23.13 -1.79
C ARG A 402 -13.59 -24.42 -2.59
N PHE A 403 -13.34 -24.32 -3.88
CA PHE A 403 -13.43 -25.39 -4.86
C PHE A 403 -12.04 -25.77 -5.39
N ASN A 404 -11.91 -26.97 -5.94
CA ASN A 404 -10.67 -27.41 -6.59
C ASN A 404 -10.42 -26.73 -7.95
N ASN A 405 -11.47 -26.28 -8.64
CA ASN A 405 -11.39 -25.59 -9.92
C ASN A 405 -11.94 -24.16 -9.82
N ALA A 406 -11.49 -23.28 -10.70
CA ALA A 406 -12.05 -21.93 -10.80
C ALA A 406 -13.48 -21.97 -11.33
N LEU A 407 -14.38 -21.25 -10.68
CA LEU A 407 -15.78 -21.11 -11.05
C LEU A 407 -15.95 -20.17 -12.24
N ASP A 408 -16.95 -20.42 -13.08
CA ASP A 408 -17.34 -19.48 -14.11
C ASP A 408 -18.20 -18.36 -13.50
N SER A 409 -17.54 -17.28 -13.12
CA SER A 409 -18.20 -16.12 -12.52
C SER A 409 -19.23 -15.43 -13.43
N SER A 410 -19.14 -15.60 -14.76
CA SER A 410 -20.09 -15.01 -15.70
C SER A 410 -21.44 -15.73 -15.72
N LEU A 411 -21.43 -17.03 -15.37
CA LEU A 411 -22.61 -17.87 -15.26
C LEU A 411 -23.13 -18.01 -13.83
N PHE A 412 -22.39 -17.50 -12.84
CA PHE A 412 -22.77 -17.60 -11.44
C PHE A 412 -23.89 -16.62 -11.08
N VAL A 413 -24.96 -17.13 -10.48
CA VAL A 413 -26.07 -16.32 -9.96
C VAL A 413 -26.28 -16.60 -8.46
N PRO A 414 -26.54 -15.57 -7.62
CA PRO A 414 -26.58 -15.72 -6.16
C PRO A 414 -27.54 -16.78 -5.62
N ASN A 415 -28.66 -17.05 -6.32
CA ASN A 415 -29.66 -18.03 -5.92
C ASN A 415 -29.20 -19.50 -6.07
N LEU A 416 -28.02 -19.76 -6.63
CA LEU A 416 -27.36 -21.06 -6.55
C LEU A 416 -26.92 -21.41 -5.12
N ILE A 417 -26.92 -20.41 -4.22
CA ILE A 417 -26.58 -20.56 -2.81
C ILE A 417 -27.82 -20.21 -1.99
N THR A 418 -28.25 -21.14 -1.15
CA THR A 418 -29.34 -20.90 -0.19
C THR A 418 -28.83 -21.10 1.22
N VAL A 419 -29.22 -20.21 2.14
CA VAL A 419 -28.75 -20.24 3.53
C VAL A 419 -29.92 -20.30 4.49
N THR A 420 -29.85 -21.22 5.46
CA THR A 420 -30.84 -21.37 6.54
C THR A 420 -30.14 -21.41 7.90
N PRO A 421 -30.57 -20.62 8.91
CA PRO A 421 -31.58 -19.56 8.83
C PRO A 421 -31.15 -18.42 7.89
N GLU A 422 -32.11 -17.57 7.51
CA GLU A 422 -31.83 -16.42 6.64
C GLU A 422 -30.80 -15.48 7.28
N ILE A 423 -29.85 -14.98 6.48
CA ILE A 423 -28.89 -13.97 6.90
C ILE A 423 -29.39 -12.60 6.42
N PRO A 424 -29.67 -11.64 7.31
CA PRO A 424 -30.04 -10.29 6.91
C PRO A 424 -28.92 -9.62 6.08
N GLY A 425 -29.30 -9.00 4.96
CA GLY A 425 -28.36 -8.35 4.05
C GLY A 425 -27.42 -9.33 3.33
N LEU A 426 -27.88 -10.56 3.09
CA LEU A 426 -27.12 -11.60 2.40
C LEU A 426 -26.59 -11.13 1.04
N ILE A 427 -25.26 -11.23 0.85
CA ILE A 427 -24.56 -11.01 -0.40
C ILE A 427 -23.73 -12.26 -0.70
N VAL A 428 -23.89 -12.81 -1.90
CA VAL A 428 -23.15 -13.99 -2.37
C VAL A 428 -22.41 -13.63 -3.64
N GLN A 429 -21.11 -13.91 -3.69
CA GLN A 429 -20.26 -13.62 -4.84
C GLN A 429 -19.30 -14.77 -5.11
N ALA A 430 -19.19 -15.19 -6.37
CA ALA A 430 -18.14 -16.12 -6.80
C ALA A 430 -16.94 -15.34 -7.35
N ARG A 431 -15.73 -15.73 -6.94
CA ARG A 431 -14.46 -15.19 -7.44
C ARG A 431 -13.43 -16.29 -7.52
N GLY A 432 -12.84 -16.48 -8.70
CA GLY A 432 -11.85 -17.53 -8.92
C GLY A 432 -12.43 -18.89 -8.53
N ASN A 433 -11.78 -19.62 -7.64
CA ASN A 433 -12.26 -20.91 -7.12
C ASN A 433 -13.01 -20.81 -5.78
N SER A 434 -13.52 -19.64 -5.41
CA SER A 434 -14.20 -19.43 -4.12
C SER A 434 -15.55 -18.74 -4.27
N ILE A 435 -16.44 -19.01 -3.33
CA ILE A 435 -17.68 -18.27 -3.10
C ILE A 435 -17.57 -17.59 -1.74
N ASP A 436 -17.76 -16.27 -1.73
CA ASP A 436 -17.86 -15.45 -0.53
C ASP A 436 -19.34 -15.19 -0.20
N ILE A 437 -19.70 -15.38 1.07
CA ILE A 437 -21.05 -15.17 1.60
C ILE A 437 -20.96 -14.18 2.76
N ARG A 438 -21.62 -13.03 2.63
CA ARG A 438 -21.57 -11.91 3.60
C ARG A 438 -22.97 -11.54 4.06
N GLY A 439 -23.07 -11.01 5.27
CA GLY A 439 -24.29 -10.48 5.84
C GLY A 439 -24.21 -10.43 7.37
N ALA A 440 -25.32 -10.05 8.01
CA ALA A 440 -25.42 -9.97 9.46
C ALA A 440 -25.67 -11.35 10.09
N THR A 441 -24.65 -12.21 10.12
CA THR A 441 -24.75 -13.52 10.79
C THR A 441 -24.92 -13.32 12.29
N ALA A 442 -25.92 -13.98 12.86
CA ALA A 442 -26.24 -13.96 14.28
C ALA A 442 -25.21 -14.75 15.10
N GLY A 443 -25.09 -14.42 16.39
CA GLY A 443 -24.31 -15.22 17.33
C GLY A 443 -24.96 -16.57 17.64
N ARG A 444 -24.12 -17.52 18.08
CA ARG A 444 -24.52 -18.85 18.59
C ARG A 444 -25.47 -19.60 17.64
N THR A 445 -25.32 -19.36 16.34
CA THR A 445 -26.23 -19.85 15.31
C THR A 445 -25.52 -20.85 14.42
N THR A 446 -26.19 -21.96 14.11
CA THR A 446 -25.73 -22.91 13.09
C THR A 446 -26.45 -22.61 11.78
N TYR A 447 -25.68 -22.31 10.74
CA TYR A 447 -26.15 -22.07 9.39
C TYR A 447 -25.90 -23.29 8.51
N GLU A 448 -26.93 -23.72 7.79
CA GLU A 448 -26.84 -24.66 6.68
C GLU A 448 -26.84 -23.88 5.37
N VAL A 449 -25.73 -23.98 4.63
CA VAL A 449 -25.56 -23.36 3.32
C VAL A 449 -25.60 -24.46 2.28
N THR A 450 -26.63 -24.46 1.43
CA THR A 450 -26.72 -25.39 0.31
C THR A 450 -26.15 -24.74 -0.93
N VAL A 451 -25.19 -25.43 -1.53
CA VAL A 451 -24.59 -25.10 -2.83
C VAL A 451 -25.26 -25.95 -3.89
N SER A 452 -25.88 -25.33 -4.89
CA SER A 452 -26.52 -26.07 -5.97
C SER A 452 -25.51 -26.91 -6.75
N GLY A 453 -25.88 -28.13 -7.08
CA GLY A 453 -25.15 -29.02 -7.98
C GLY A 453 -24.95 -28.44 -9.40
N THR A 454 -25.71 -27.40 -9.75
CA THR A 454 -25.63 -26.73 -11.05
C THR A 454 -24.52 -25.67 -11.13
N VAL A 455 -23.83 -25.36 -10.03
CA VAL A 455 -22.64 -24.47 -10.05
C VAL A 455 -21.62 -25.00 -11.06
N ARG A 456 -21.13 -24.10 -11.93
CA ARG A 456 -20.21 -24.44 -13.03
C ARG A 456 -18.81 -23.88 -12.84
N ASP A 457 -17.83 -24.65 -13.31
CA ASP A 457 -16.44 -24.19 -13.44
C ASP A 457 -16.12 -23.67 -14.84
N ILE A 458 -14.94 -23.04 -14.98
CA ILE A 458 -14.45 -22.50 -16.26
C ILE A 458 -14.15 -23.59 -17.31
N PHE A 459 -14.17 -24.87 -16.92
CA PHE A 459 -13.99 -26.02 -17.81
C PHE A 459 -15.32 -26.60 -18.29
N GLY A 460 -16.45 -26.01 -17.87
CA GLY A 460 -17.80 -26.42 -18.26
C GLY A 460 -18.39 -27.55 -17.41
N GLN A 461 -17.72 -27.97 -16.34
CA GLN A 461 -18.23 -29.00 -15.43
C GLN A 461 -19.20 -28.40 -14.43
N THR A 462 -20.18 -29.18 -13.99
CA THR A 462 -21.06 -28.84 -12.87
C THR A 462 -20.64 -29.56 -11.59
N LEU A 463 -20.99 -29.03 -10.42
CA LEU A 463 -20.78 -29.71 -9.12
C LEU A 463 -21.51 -31.07 -9.04
N GLY A 464 -22.61 -31.23 -9.79
CA GLY A 464 -23.38 -32.46 -9.89
C GLY A 464 -24.58 -32.45 -8.95
N ASP A 465 -24.35 -32.76 -7.67
CA ASP A 465 -25.39 -32.85 -6.65
C ASP A 465 -25.38 -31.60 -5.73
N ASP A 466 -26.56 -31.23 -5.23
CA ASP A 466 -26.69 -30.19 -4.22
C ASP A 466 -25.94 -30.61 -2.94
N THR A 467 -25.07 -29.73 -2.44
CA THR A 467 -24.22 -30.01 -1.27
C THR A 467 -24.55 -29.04 -0.15
N THR A 468 -24.96 -29.55 1.00
CA THR A 468 -25.19 -28.75 2.21
C THR A 468 -23.95 -28.73 3.09
N LEU A 469 -23.49 -27.53 3.41
CA LEU A 469 -22.33 -27.24 4.27
C LEU A 469 -22.81 -26.59 5.57
N THR A 470 -22.19 -26.95 6.69
CA THR A 470 -22.54 -26.40 8.00
C THR A 470 -21.52 -25.37 8.45
N PHE A 471 -21.99 -24.19 8.82
CA PHE A 471 -21.21 -23.11 9.42
C PHE A 471 -21.74 -22.85 10.82
N LYS A 472 -20.86 -22.71 11.80
CA LYS A 472 -21.23 -22.42 13.19
C LYS A 472 -20.69 -21.08 13.58
N THR A 473 -21.54 -20.22 14.08
CA THR A 473 -21.14 -18.95 14.67
C THR A 473 -21.05 -19.08 16.19
N GLY A 474 -19.96 -18.58 16.76
CA GLY A 474 -19.77 -18.47 18.20
C GLY A 474 -20.57 -17.30 18.79
N PRO A 475 -20.41 -17.01 20.09
CA PRO A 475 -20.98 -15.80 20.69
C PRO A 475 -20.37 -14.54 20.08
N ALA A 476 -21.15 -13.46 20.03
CA ALA A 476 -20.63 -12.15 19.69
C ALA A 476 -19.63 -11.71 20.76
N GLN A 477 -18.56 -11.03 20.34
CA GLN A 477 -17.64 -10.42 21.30
C GLN A 477 -18.38 -9.36 22.10
N ALA A 478 -18.13 -9.31 23.41
CA ALA A 478 -18.70 -8.27 24.25
C ALA A 478 -18.20 -6.91 23.77
N ALA A 479 -19.13 -5.99 23.56
CA ALA A 479 -18.84 -4.67 23.04
C ALA A 479 -19.61 -3.64 23.87
N LEU A 480 -18.96 -2.52 24.15
CA LEU A 480 -19.58 -1.36 24.75
C LEU A 480 -19.20 -0.19 23.85
N THR A 481 -20.16 0.65 23.51
CA THR A 481 -19.98 1.85 22.69
C THR A 481 -20.76 3.00 23.31
N GLY A 482 -20.14 4.18 23.36
CA GLY A 482 -20.78 5.42 23.79
C GLY A 482 -20.67 6.49 22.71
N PRO A 483 -20.98 7.75 23.05
CA PRO A 483 -20.68 8.90 22.22
C PRO A 483 -19.20 8.90 21.78
N ASN A 484 -18.98 9.14 20.49
CA ASN A 484 -17.64 9.13 19.89
C ASN A 484 -16.85 10.42 20.18
N ASP A 485 -17.55 11.52 20.43
CA ASP A 485 -16.94 12.81 20.73
C ASP A 485 -16.73 12.98 22.24
N PRO A 486 -15.58 13.54 22.68
CA PRO A 486 -15.29 13.77 24.09
C PRO A 486 -16.09 14.93 24.69
N PHE A 487 -16.85 15.67 23.87
CA PHE A 487 -17.79 16.71 24.29
C PHE A 487 -19.10 16.55 23.54
N ILE A 488 -20.20 16.48 24.27
CA ILE A 488 -21.55 16.40 23.70
C ILE A 488 -22.50 17.36 24.42
N THR A 489 -23.53 17.81 23.72
CA THR A 489 -24.70 18.45 24.32
C THR A 489 -25.87 17.47 24.25
N LEU A 490 -26.57 17.23 25.37
CA LEU A 490 -27.72 16.33 25.39
C LEU A 490 -28.92 16.92 24.66
N ASP A 491 -29.85 16.06 24.23
CA ASP A 491 -31.07 16.46 23.53
C ASP A 491 -31.88 17.47 24.37
N PRO A 492 -32.02 18.73 23.92
CA PRO A 492 -32.74 19.79 24.63
C PRO A 492 -34.26 19.57 24.67
N SER A 493 -34.79 18.69 23.82
CA SER A 493 -36.22 18.39 23.71
C SER A 493 -36.67 17.30 24.68
N SER A 494 -35.73 16.52 25.23
CA SER A 494 -36.02 15.49 26.21
C SER A 494 -36.42 16.11 27.56
N SER A 495 -37.42 15.53 28.22
CA SER A 495 -37.82 15.92 29.58
C SER A 495 -36.81 15.52 30.66
N LYS A 496 -35.81 14.70 30.28
CA LYS A 496 -34.73 14.22 31.14
C LYS A 496 -33.38 14.30 30.43
N PRO A 497 -32.28 14.60 31.15
CA PRO A 497 -30.92 14.52 30.61
C PRO A 497 -30.50 13.05 30.46
N LEU A 498 -30.78 12.46 29.29
CA LEU A 498 -30.46 11.07 28.99
C LEU A 498 -29.12 10.96 28.25
N TYR A 499 -28.20 10.17 28.80
CA TYR A 499 -26.94 9.81 28.17
C TYR A 499 -27.02 8.37 27.63
N THR A 500 -26.90 8.21 26.32
CA THR A 500 -27.12 6.92 25.65
C THR A 500 -25.81 6.15 25.46
N ILE A 501 -25.84 4.86 25.77
CA ILE A 501 -24.80 3.89 25.43
C ILE A 501 -25.40 2.71 24.67
N TYR A 502 -24.56 1.98 23.97
CA TYR A 502 -24.90 0.74 23.28
C TYR A 502 -23.99 -0.38 23.75
N SER A 503 -24.52 -1.58 23.92
CA SER A 503 -23.72 -2.72 24.37
C SER A 503 -24.18 -4.05 23.78
N VAL A 504 -23.25 -4.99 23.69
CA VAL A 504 -23.49 -6.39 23.32
C VAL A 504 -22.87 -7.25 24.42
N ASN A 505 -23.62 -8.23 24.92
CA ASN A 505 -23.15 -9.21 25.91
C ASN A 505 -22.59 -8.61 27.22
N TYR A 506 -23.04 -7.42 27.62
CA TYR A 506 -22.82 -6.86 28.96
C TYR A 506 -24.14 -6.79 29.73
N SER A 507 -24.18 -7.33 30.95
CA SER A 507 -25.36 -7.30 31.83
C SER A 507 -25.44 -6.06 32.71
N GLU A 508 -24.32 -5.36 32.89
CA GLU A 508 -24.23 -4.16 33.72
C GLU A 508 -23.04 -3.28 33.32
N VAL A 509 -23.18 -1.98 33.56
CA VAL A 509 -22.11 -0.99 33.48
C VAL A 509 -22.07 -0.17 34.76
N ARG A 510 -20.90 0.37 35.10
CA ARG A 510 -20.77 1.38 36.15
C ARG A 510 -20.77 2.75 35.50
N VAL A 511 -21.61 3.63 36.04
CA VAL A 511 -21.72 5.02 35.64
C VAL A 511 -21.25 5.90 36.78
N ARG A 512 -20.30 6.79 36.48
CA ARG A 512 -19.87 7.87 37.36
C ARG A 512 -20.11 9.21 36.69
N ALA A 513 -20.56 10.20 37.45
CA ALA A 513 -20.66 11.57 36.97
C ALA A 513 -19.93 12.53 37.92
N TYR A 514 -19.17 13.45 37.35
CA TYR A 514 -18.42 14.47 38.06
C TYR A 514 -18.98 15.83 37.68
N GLN A 515 -19.41 16.61 38.68
CA GLN A 515 -19.86 17.98 38.47
C GLN A 515 -18.65 18.86 38.21
N VAL A 516 -18.68 19.57 37.07
CA VAL A 516 -17.60 20.44 36.59
C VAL A 516 -18.14 21.79 36.18
N THR A 517 -17.22 22.72 35.97
CA THR A 517 -17.47 24.04 35.39
C THR A 517 -16.71 24.18 34.07
N PRO A 518 -17.13 25.05 33.14
CA PRO A 518 -16.40 25.27 31.88
C PRO A 518 -14.90 25.59 32.06
N GLU A 519 -14.51 26.14 33.21
CA GLU A 519 -13.13 26.40 33.61
C GLU A 519 -12.28 25.11 33.76
N ASP A 520 -12.92 23.96 34.02
CA ASP A 520 -12.25 22.65 34.15
C ASP A 520 -11.91 21.99 32.80
N TRP A 521 -12.28 22.60 31.67
CA TRP A 521 -12.10 22.04 30.33
C TRP A 521 -10.65 21.63 30.03
N THR A 522 -9.70 22.51 30.34
CA THR A 522 -8.27 22.25 30.12
C THR A 522 -7.74 21.11 30.98
N ALA A 523 -8.26 20.98 32.21
CA ALA A 523 -7.93 19.86 33.11
C ALA A 523 -8.52 18.54 32.61
N PHE A 524 -9.72 18.58 32.02
CA PHE A 524 -10.34 17.42 31.38
C PHE A 524 -9.54 16.93 30.16
N GLN A 525 -9.08 17.84 29.30
CA GLN A 525 -8.22 17.47 28.17
C GLN A 525 -6.90 16.84 28.65
N ALA A 526 -6.30 17.38 29.73
CA ALA A 526 -5.10 16.79 30.34
C ALA A 526 -5.37 15.38 30.88
N TYR A 527 -6.48 15.21 31.60
CA TYR A 527 -6.93 13.92 32.09
C TYR A 527 -7.08 12.88 30.96
N LEU A 528 -7.70 13.24 29.82
CA LEU A 528 -7.86 12.33 28.67
C LEU A 528 -6.51 11.95 28.02
N ARG A 529 -5.53 12.86 28.01
CA ARG A 529 -4.16 12.56 27.54
C ARG A 529 -3.45 11.57 28.45
N GLU A 530 -3.52 11.77 29.76
CA GLU A 530 -2.75 10.99 30.73
C GLU A 530 -3.33 9.59 30.97
N TYR A 531 -4.65 9.45 30.86
CA TYR A 531 -5.37 8.22 31.21
C TYR A 531 -4.81 6.95 30.55
N ASN A 532 -4.43 7.03 29.27
CA ASN A 532 -3.95 5.86 28.51
C ASN A 532 -2.44 5.59 28.66
N TYR A 533 -1.69 6.50 29.30
CA TYR A 533 -0.23 6.44 29.40
C TYR A 533 0.29 6.23 30.81
N ASP A 534 -0.53 6.51 31.84
CA ASP A 534 -0.17 6.29 33.24
C ASP A 534 -0.60 4.90 33.73
N GLU A 535 0.27 4.25 34.52
CA GLU A 535 -0.06 2.99 35.21
C GLU A 535 -1.11 3.21 36.32
N ASN A 536 -1.23 4.44 36.82
CA ASN A 536 -2.22 4.84 37.80
C ASN A 536 -2.89 6.16 37.38
N PRO A 537 -3.85 6.11 36.43
CA PRO A 537 -4.45 7.30 35.87
C PRO A 537 -5.14 8.15 36.95
N PRO A 538 -5.07 9.49 36.84
CA PRO A 538 -5.72 10.39 37.79
C PRO A 538 -7.25 10.22 37.75
N ASP A 539 -7.95 10.69 38.78
CA ASP A 539 -9.42 10.82 38.73
C ASP A 539 -9.83 11.97 37.79
N PRO A 540 -11.03 11.91 37.17
CA PRO A 540 -11.56 13.04 36.41
C PRO A 540 -11.63 14.32 37.26
N PRO A 541 -11.46 15.52 36.67
CA PRO A 541 -11.64 16.76 37.40
C PRO A 541 -13.08 16.95 37.86
N GLY A 542 -13.28 17.86 38.83
CA GLY A 542 -14.58 18.13 39.44
C GLY A 542 -14.89 17.24 40.65
N ASN A 543 -16.14 17.27 41.10
CA ASN A 543 -16.61 16.51 42.26
C ASN A 543 -17.49 15.34 41.82
N GLU A 544 -17.20 14.12 42.31
CA GLU A 544 -18.06 12.96 42.04
C GLU A 544 -19.43 13.15 42.70
N VAL A 545 -20.49 13.20 41.89
CA VAL A 545 -21.89 13.43 42.31
C VAL A 545 -22.79 12.22 42.05
N LEU A 546 -22.35 11.29 41.19
CA LEU A 546 -23.04 10.04 40.90
C LEU A 546 -22.03 8.91 40.79
N ASN A 547 -22.33 7.77 41.40
CA ASN A 547 -21.59 6.52 41.22
C ASN A 547 -22.53 5.34 41.46
N ARG A 548 -22.97 4.69 40.39
CA ARG A 548 -23.90 3.56 40.46
C ARG A 548 -23.66 2.54 39.37
N THR A 549 -24.04 1.31 39.64
CA THR A 549 -24.17 0.26 38.62
C THR A 549 -25.53 0.38 37.97
N VAL A 550 -25.56 0.40 36.64
CA VAL A 550 -26.77 0.37 35.81
C VAL A 550 -26.86 -1.02 35.18
N THR A 551 -27.96 -1.72 35.46
CA THR A 551 -28.28 -3.00 34.81
C THR A 551 -28.68 -2.76 33.38
N ILE A 552 -28.15 -3.57 32.47
CA ILE A 552 -28.52 -3.59 31.06
C ILE A 552 -29.55 -4.69 30.86
N GLU A 553 -30.64 -4.39 30.16
CA GLU A 553 -31.63 -5.38 29.71
C GLU A 553 -31.05 -6.18 28.54
N ALA A 554 -29.98 -6.93 28.81
CA ALA A 554 -29.16 -7.58 27.80
C ALA A 554 -29.93 -8.69 27.07
N VAL A 555 -29.82 -8.68 25.74
CA VAL A 555 -30.20 -9.80 24.89
C VAL A 555 -28.91 -10.40 24.34
N ASP A 556 -28.76 -11.72 24.45
CA ASP A 556 -27.57 -12.43 23.99
C ASP A 556 -27.28 -12.11 22.52
N ASP A 557 -26.07 -11.67 22.25
CA ASP A 557 -25.52 -11.39 20.91
C ASP A 557 -26.24 -10.28 20.10
N GLU A 558 -27.07 -9.46 20.76
CA GLU A 558 -27.75 -8.30 20.16
C GLU A 558 -27.23 -6.97 20.72
N LEU A 559 -27.34 -5.91 19.90
CA LEU A 559 -27.01 -4.54 20.31
C LEU A 559 -28.17 -3.96 21.11
N VAL A 560 -27.93 -3.65 22.38
CA VAL A 560 -28.90 -3.05 23.29
C VAL A 560 -28.55 -1.59 23.54
N GLU A 561 -29.51 -0.70 23.30
CA GLU A 561 -29.46 0.71 23.69
C GLU A 561 -29.84 0.85 25.17
N THR A 562 -29.04 1.60 25.94
CA THR A 562 -29.35 1.91 27.35
C THR A 562 -29.24 3.41 27.57
N ASN A 563 -30.36 4.01 28.00
CA ASN A 563 -30.46 5.43 28.32
C ASN A 563 -30.21 5.66 29.82
N ILE A 564 -29.14 6.39 30.14
CA ILE A 564 -28.72 6.70 31.50
C ILE A 564 -29.29 8.07 31.91
N ASP A 565 -30.20 8.07 32.88
CA ASP A 565 -30.77 9.30 33.45
C ASP A 565 -29.77 9.99 34.38
N LEU A 566 -29.34 11.20 34.00
CA LEU A 566 -28.37 12.03 34.74
C LEU A 566 -29.03 13.07 35.65
N SER A 567 -30.36 13.05 35.83
CA SER A 567 -31.08 14.08 36.62
C SER A 567 -30.54 14.21 38.04
N GLU A 568 -30.15 13.09 38.66
CA GLU A 568 -29.60 13.05 40.04
C GLU A 568 -28.19 13.65 40.15
N ALA A 569 -27.47 13.77 39.03
CA ALA A 569 -26.11 14.32 38.98
C ALA A 569 -26.08 15.84 38.78
N LEU A 570 -27.22 16.46 38.45
CA LEU A 570 -27.33 17.89 38.19
C LEU A 570 -27.90 18.64 39.42
N ASP A 571 -27.35 19.82 39.70
CA ASP A 571 -27.93 20.77 40.66
C ASP A 571 -28.89 21.74 39.93
N GLY A 572 -29.98 21.18 39.37
CA GLY A 572 -30.95 21.92 38.57
C GLY A 572 -31.30 21.23 37.25
N ALA A 573 -31.88 22.00 36.30
CA ALA A 573 -32.28 21.49 34.98
C ALA A 573 -31.15 21.51 33.94
N THR A 574 -30.10 22.27 34.20
CA THR A 574 -28.95 22.50 33.30
C THR A 574 -27.65 22.34 34.07
N GLY A 575 -26.54 22.08 33.37
CA GLY A 575 -25.22 21.96 33.98
C GLY A 575 -24.19 21.30 33.08
N GLN A 576 -23.00 21.10 33.64
CA GLN A 576 -21.85 20.49 32.98
C GLN A 576 -21.39 19.30 33.82
N LEU A 577 -21.20 18.16 33.17
CA LEU A 577 -20.79 16.91 33.82
C LEU A 577 -19.64 16.27 33.03
N ILE A 578 -18.74 15.58 33.72
CA ILE A 578 -17.95 14.52 33.09
C ILE A 578 -18.62 13.21 33.42
N VAL A 579 -19.04 12.47 32.40
CA VAL A 579 -19.67 11.16 32.55
C VAL A 579 -18.67 10.09 32.15
N VAL A 580 -18.44 9.15 33.07
CA VAL A 580 -17.60 7.98 32.87
C VAL A 580 -18.47 6.73 32.89
N VAL A 581 -18.44 5.96 31.81
CA VAL A 581 -19.08 4.65 31.73
C VAL A 581 -18.00 3.60 31.53
N ASP A 582 -17.90 2.63 32.44
CA ASP A 582 -16.99 1.50 32.34
C ASP A 582 -17.65 0.19 32.78
N VAL A 583 -17.01 -0.94 32.49
CA VAL A 583 -17.49 -2.26 32.93
C VAL A 583 -16.90 -2.57 34.31
N PRO A 584 -17.74 -2.92 35.32
CA PRO A 584 -17.27 -3.28 36.66
C PRO A 584 -16.20 -4.37 36.60
N GLN A 585 -15.03 -4.10 37.16
CA GLN A 585 -13.96 -5.10 37.25
C GLN A 585 -14.23 -6.05 38.42
N SER A 586 -14.24 -7.35 38.14
CA SER A 586 -14.29 -8.37 39.19
C SER A 586 -12.99 -8.35 40.03
N ALA A 587 -13.08 -8.69 41.32
CA ALA A 587 -11.88 -8.80 42.17
C ALA A 587 -10.83 -9.79 41.60
N LEU A 588 -11.29 -10.80 40.86
CA LEU A 588 -10.44 -11.76 40.16
C LEU A 588 -9.75 -11.16 38.93
N SER A 589 -10.43 -10.35 38.12
CA SER A 589 -9.83 -9.66 36.96
C SER A 589 -8.81 -8.62 37.41
N THR A 590 -9.11 -7.87 38.46
CA THR A 590 -8.17 -6.94 39.09
C THR A 590 -6.93 -7.66 39.65
N LEU A 591 -7.08 -8.86 40.22
CA LEU A 591 -5.94 -9.67 40.68
C LEU A 591 -5.10 -10.21 39.52
N MET A 592 -5.75 -10.67 38.43
CA MET A 592 -5.09 -11.24 37.25
C MET A 592 -4.35 -10.19 36.43
N SER A 593 -4.86 -8.96 36.34
CA SER A 593 -4.21 -7.85 35.63
C SER A 593 -2.85 -7.45 36.23
N LYS A 594 -2.59 -7.80 37.49
CA LYS A 594 -1.34 -7.52 38.21
C LYS A 594 -0.25 -8.58 38.00
N LEU A 595 -0.53 -9.65 37.26
CA LEU A 595 0.46 -10.68 36.93
C LEU A 595 1.31 -10.25 35.72
N PRO A 596 2.60 -10.64 35.64
CA PRO A 596 3.52 -10.20 34.57
C PRO A 596 3.14 -10.66 33.14
N PHE A 597 2.16 -11.56 33.01
CA PHE A 597 1.58 -12.01 31.73
C PHE A 597 0.14 -11.49 31.53
N GLY A 598 -0.36 -10.67 32.45
CA GLY A 598 -1.76 -10.26 32.56
C GLY A 598 -2.05 -8.87 32.00
N ARG A 599 -1.39 -8.44 30.91
CA ARG A 599 -1.88 -7.27 30.16
C ARG A 599 -3.22 -7.63 29.54
N GLN A 600 -4.29 -7.47 30.31
CA GLN A 600 -5.64 -7.56 29.77
C GLN A 600 -5.86 -6.39 28.80
N PRO A 601 -6.64 -6.60 27.72
CA PRO A 601 -7.21 -5.48 26.98
C PRO A 601 -7.88 -4.54 27.99
N GLN A 602 -7.58 -3.23 27.90
CA GLN A 602 -8.25 -2.25 28.76
C GLN A 602 -9.76 -2.45 28.60
N ALA A 603 -10.46 -2.67 29.72
CA ALA A 603 -11.90 -2.79 29.69
C ALA A 603 -12.50 -1.54 29.05
N PRO A 604 -13.51 -1.66 28.18
CA PRO A 604 -14.05 -0.51 27.48
C PRO A 604 -14.54 0.52 28.49
N ARG A 605 -14.05 1.75 28.32
CA ARG A 605 -14.39 2.92 29.14
C ARG A 605 -14.64 4.09 28.20
N TYR A 606 -15.77 4.75 28.39
CA TYR A 606 -16.12 5.99 27.72
C TYR A 606 -16.09 7.11 28.74
N THR A 607 -15.46 8.23 28.40
CA THR A 607 -15.36 9.39 29.27
C THR A 607 -15.63 10.64 28.45
N THR A 608 -16.71 11.32 28.78
CA THR A 608 -17.33 12.32 27.93
C THR A 608 -17.70 13.54 28.77
N TRP A 609 -17.39 14.73 28.28
CA TRP A 609 -17.95 15.97 28.80
C TRP A 609 -19.37 16.12 28.26
N VAL A 610 -20.33 16.24 29.17
CA VAL A 610 -21.76 16.29 28.89
C VAL A 610 -22.29 17.66 29.31
N GLN A 611 -22.77 18.41 28.33
CA GLN A 611 -23.44 19.68 28.50
C GLN A 611 -24.96 19.49 28.47
N VAL A 612 -25.64 20.03 29.47
CA VAL A 612 -27.10 20.11 29.54
C VAL A 612 -27.49 21.58 29.58
N THR A 613 -28.03 22.10 28.48
CA THR A 613 -28.36 23.52 28.31
C THR A 613 -29.45 23.70 27.25
N GLN A 614 -30.16 24.82 27.26
CA GLN A 614 -31.06 25.23 26.18
C GLN A 614 -30.43 26.26 25.24
N ILE A 615 -29.22 26.74 25.55
CA ILE A 615 -28.48 27.72 24.76
C ILE A 615 -27.62 27.00 23.72
N GLY A 616 -27.84 27.30 22.45
CA GLY A 616 -26.97 26.95 21.34
C GLY A 616 -26.00 28.09 21.08
N LEU A 617 -24.72 27.76 20.90
CA LEU A 617 -23.67 28.72 20.58
C LEU A 617 -22.99 28.32 19.29
N ASP A 618 -22.97 29.24 18.34
CA ASP A 618 -22.19 29.16 17.12
C ASP A 618 -21.18 30.30 17.07
N ALA A 619 -20.01 30.06 16.47
CA ALA A 619 -18.97 31.07 16.33
C ALA A 619 -18.43 31.12 14.90
N PHE A 620 -18.50 32.30 14.29
CA PHE A 620 -17.89 32.61 12.99
C PHE A 620 -16.68 33.49 13.25
N VAL A 621 -15.50 33.00 12.88
CA VAL A 621 -14.23 33.60 13.29
C VAL A 621 -13.37 33.90 12.08
N ASP A 622 -12.85 35.12 12.01
CA ASP A 622 -11.81 35.48 11.05
C ASP A 622 -10.43 35.60 11.74
N HIS A 623 -9.47 36.25 11.11
CA HIS A 623 -8.13 36.40 11.67
C HIS A 623 -8.07 37.30 12.93
N SER A 624 -9.09 38.12 13.21
CA SER A 624 -9.05 39.16 14.26
C SER A 624 -10.34 39.35 15.05
N GLU A 625 -11.49 38.94 14.52
CA GLU A 625 -12.80 39.10 15.12
C GLU A 625 -13.57 37.77 15.19
N MET A 626 -14.50 37.71 16.15
CA MET A 626 -15.50 36.67 16.26
C MET A 626 -16.90 37.29 16.18
N VAL A 627 -17.78 36.63 15.44
CA VAL A 627 -19.22 36.80 15.52
C VAL A 627 -19.80 35.55 16.17
N ALA A 628 -20.27 35.70 17.41
CA ALA A 628 -20.97 34.64 18.11
C ALA A 628 -22.48 34.79 17.89
N TRP A 629 -23.17 33.66 17.73
CA TRP A 629 -24.61 33.60 17.60
C TRP A 629 -25.19 32.67 18.68
N ALA A 630 -26.08 33.20 19.51
CA ALA A 630 -26.78 32.45 20.53
C ALA A 630 -28.24 32.20 20.14
N THR A 631 -28.66 30.94 20.19
CA THR A 631 -30.01 30.51 19.82
C THR A 631 -30.58 29.53 20.85
N SER A 632 -31.90 29.35 20.87
CA SER A 632 -32.53 28.29 21.65
C SER A 632 -32.35 26.95 20.93
N LEU A 633 -31.72 25.96 21.56
CA LEU A 633 -31.52 24.64 20.95
C LEU A 633 -32.85 23.93 20.65
N GLN A 634 -33.90 24.19 21.43
CA GLN A 634 -35.20 23.57 21.21
C GLN A 634 -35.98 24.18 20.04
N THR A 635 -35.85 25.49 19.80
CA THR A 635 -36.72 26.22 18.86
C THR A 635 -35.98 26.86 17.68
N GLY A 636 -34.65 26.96 17.75
CA GLY A 636 -33.81 27.70 16.80
C GLY A 636 -34.00 29.22 16.85
N THR A 637 -34.75 29.75 17.82
CA THR A 637 -35.00 31.19 17.94
C THR A 637 -33.77 31.92 18.49
N PRO A 638 -33.46 33.14 18.01
CA PRO A 638 -32.37 33.93 18.57
C PRO A 638 -32.56 34.27 20.05
N LEU A 639 -31.47 34.23 20.83
CA LEU A 639 -31.48 34.55 22.25
C LEU A 639 -30.76 35.89 22.51
N PRO A 640 -31.51 36.98 22.83
CA PRO A 640 -30.91 38.24 23.24
C PRO A 640 -30.41 38.20 24.68
N ASN A 641 -29.48 39.10 25.01
CA ASN A 641 -28.93 39.29 26.35
C ASN A 641 -28.15 38.08 26.90
N VAL A 642 -27.67 37.18 26.04
CA VAL A 642 -26.71 36.14 26.43
C VAL A 642 -25.37 36.83 26.66
N GLU A 643 -24.86 36.72 27.88
CA GLU A 643 -23.54 37.22 28.24
C GLU A 643 -22.48 36.24 27.72
N LEU A 644 -21.62 36.73 26.84
CA LEU A 644 -20.56 35.96 26.21
C LEU A 644 -19.21 36.31 26.82
N ARG A 645 -18.38 35.29 27.04
CA ARG A 645 -17.02 35.44 27.56
C ARG A 645 -16.07 34.43 26.93
N LEU A 646 -14.89 34.88 26.51
CA LEU A 646 -13.81 33.98 26.12
C LEU A 646 -13.00 33.60 27.37
N LEU A 647 -13.05 32.32 27.77
CA LEU A 647 -12.39 31.85 28.99
C LEU A 647 -10.87 32.10 28.93
N GLY A 648 -10.29 32.54 30.05
CA GLY A 648 -8.88 32.91 30.12
C GLY A 648 -8.53 34.28 29.51
N SER A 649 -9.54 35.09 29.16
CA SER A 649 -9.36 36.45 28.66
C SER A 649 -10.34 37.43 29.32
N ASP A 650 -10.07 38.73 29.16
CA ASP A 650 -10.96 39.82 29.59
C ASP A 650 -12.05 40.16 28.55
N VAL A 651 -12.12 39.41 27.44
CA VAL A 651 -13.06 39.68 26.34
C VAL A 651 -14.46 39.19 26.72
N THR A 652 -15.40 40.13 26.75
CA THR A 652 -16.82 39.89 27.01
C THR A 652 -17.69 40.63 25.98
N ALA A 653 -18.87 40.11 25.72
CA ALA A 653 -19.89 40.74 24.87
C ALA A 653 -21.29 40.30 25.30
N THR A 654 -22.32 40.95 24.77
CA THR A 654 -23.72 40.58 25.03
C THR A 654 -24.44 40.49 23.70
N THR A 655 -25.26 39.45 23.52
CA THR A 655 -26.03 39.28 22.27
C THR A 655 -27.16 40.29 22.14
N ASP A 656 -27.37 40.77 20.91
CA ASP A 656 -28.47 41.66 20.55
C ASP A 656 -29.79 40.90 20.32
N GLU A 657 -30.83 41.61 19.87
CA GLU A 657 -32.16 41.03 19.54
C GLU A 657 -32.13 39.93 18.47
N MET A 658 -31.06 39.86 17.67
CA MET A 658 -30.83 38.82 16.67
C MET A 658 -29.98 37.67 17.22
N GLY A 659 -29.68 37.67 18.52
CA GLY A 659 -28.83 36.69 19.19
C GLY A 659 -27.35 36.85 18.85
N LEU A 660 -26.95 37.93 18.19
CA LEU A 660 -25.60 38.11 17.67
C LEU A 660 -24.76 39.00 18.58
N ALA A 661 -23.48 38.68 18.69
CA ALA A 661 -22.48 39.56 19.28
C ALA A 661 -21.19 39.52 18.46
N ARG A 662 -20.60 40.69 18.22
CA ARG A 662 -19.31 40.82 17.55
C ARG A 662 -18.28 41.40 18.51
N PHE A 663 -17.11 40.79 18.59
CA PHE A 663 -16.01 41.25 19.43
C PHE A 663 -14.65 40.81 18.91
N ALA A 664 -13.61 41.56 19.27
CA ALA A 664 -12.23 41.27 18.87
C ALA A 664 -11.70 40.02 19.59
N LEU A 665 -10.95 39.20 18.87
CA LEU A 665 -10.26 38.04 19.45
C LEU A 665 -9.08 38.48 20.32
N PRO A 666 -8.82 37.79 21.45
CA PRO A 666 -7.66 38.03 22.29
C PRO A 666 -6.36 37.64 21.58
N SER A 667 -5.24 38.19 22.03
CA SER A 667 -3.91 37.81 21.53
C SER A 667 -3.45 36.44 22.04
N GLN A 668 -3.90 36.05 23.24
CA GLN A 668 -3.66 34.72 23.80
C GLN A 668 -4.84 33.79 23.48
N PRO A 669 -4.59 32.50 23.18
CA PRO A 669 -5.66 31.55 22.87
C PRO A 669 -6.60 31.33 24.06
N ALA A 670 -7.89 31.60 23.85
CA ALA A 670 -8.94 31.24 24.79
C ALA A 670 -9.53 29.87 24.41
N PRO A 671 -9.53 28.85 25.30
CA PRO A 671 -9.92 27.49 24.91
C PRO A 671 -11.43 27.34 24.63
N VAL A 672 -12.26 28.21 25.22
CA VAL A 672 -13.72 28.07 25.25
C VAL A 672 -14.40 29.43 25.10
N LEU A 673 -15.44 29.48 24.26
CA LEU A 673 -16.45 30.53 24.29
C LEU A 673 -17.56 30.11 25.24
N LEU A 674 -17.82 30.93 26.26
CA LEU A 674 -18.87 30.74 27.25
C LEU A 674 -20.05 31.66 26.92
N GLY A 675 -21.28 31.15 27.03
CA GLY A 675 -22.50 31.92 26.98
C GLY A 675 -23.37 31.65 28.21
N THR A 676 -23.81 32.70 28.90
CA THR A 676 -24.63 32.61 30.10
C THR A 676 -25.90 33.43 29.96
N LEU A 677 -27.04 32.81 30.30
CA LEU A 677 -28.34 33.47 30.35
C LEU A 677 -29.07 33.06 31.65
N GLY A 678 -29.12 33.98 32.62
CA GLY A 678 -29.62 33.66 33.95
C GLY A 678 -28.75 32.62 34.64
N ASN A 679 -29.31 31.45 34.96
CA ASN A 679 -28.57 30.33 35.59
C ASN A 679 -28.10 29.29 34.57
N GLU A 680 -28.42 29.47 33.29
CA GLU A 680 -28.02 28.54 32.23
C GLU A 680 -26.69 28.94 31.63
N THR A 681 -25.88 27.92 31.32
CA THR A 681 -24.54 28.07 30.77
C THR A 681 -24.36 27.12 29.61
N ALA A 682 -23.92 27.65 28.47
CA ALA A 682 -23.40 26.87 27.35
C ALA A 682 -21.94 27.21 27.11
N MET A 683 -21.18 26.21 26.68
CA MET A 683 -19.80 26.35 26.29
C MET A 683 -19.58 25.79 24.88
N LEU A 684 -18.70 26.45 24.14
CA LEU A 684 -18.23 26.06 22.82
C LEU A 684 -16.69 26.03 22.84
N PRO A 685 -16.08 24.86 23.07
CA PRO A 685 -14.65 24.67 22.91
C PRO A 685 -14.22 24.99 21.47
N GLN A 686 -13.03 25.57 21.29
CA GLN A 686 -12.47 25.73 19.95
C GLN A 686 -12.12 24.39 19.31
N THR A 687 -11.68 23.44 20.13
CA THR A 687 -11.36 22.08 19.73
C THR A 687 -11.80 21.09 20.80
N THR A 688 -12.39 19.97 20.38
CA THR A 688 -12.70 18.83 21.25
C THR A 688 -11.56 17.79 21.24
N TYR A 689 -10.59 17.93 20.34
CA TYR A 689 -9.43 17.04 20.27
C TYR A 689 -8.49 17.28 21.45
N TYR A 690 -8.33 16.28 22.31
CA TYR A 690 -7.63 16.40 23.60
C TYR A 690 -6.09 16.54 23.49
N TRP A 691 -5.50 16.29 22.31
CA TRP A 691 -4.11 16.66 22.01
C TRP A 691 -3.95 18.05 21.41
N GLY A 692 -5.06 18.70 21.03
CA GLY A 692 -5.04 20.06 20.53
C GLY A 692 -4.88 21.08 21.65
N ASP A 693 -4.01 22.07 21.43
CA ASP A 693 -3.81 23.25 22.26
C ASP A 693 -4.40 24.52 21.62
N ALA A 694 -5.14 24.36 20.53
CA ALA A 694 -5.75 25.44 19.79
C ALA A 694 -6.86 26.14 20.62
N GLY A 695 -6.94 27.45 20.47
CA GLY A 695 -7.94 28.30 21.12
C GLY A 695 -8.39 29.44 20.21
N TRP A 696 -9.45 30.11 20.63
CA TRP A 696 -9.97 31.33 20.03
C TRP A 696 -8.96 32.46 20.26
N ALA A 697 -8.23 32.85 19.21
CA ALA A 697 -7.19 33.87 19.29
C ALA A 697 -7.06 34.59 17.94
N LYS A 698 -6.56 35.83 18.01
CA LYS A 698 -6.12 36.57 16.83
C LYS A 698 -4.98 35.82 16.13
N ARG A 699 -5.06 35.69 14.81
CA ARG A 699 -4.04 35.05 13.97
C ARG A 699 -3.48 36.07 12.98
N ASN A 700 -2.20 35.92 12.63
CA ASN A 700 -1.60 36.71 11.57
C ASN A 700 -2.07 36.18 10.22
N VAL A 701 -2.42 37.09 9.31
CA VAL A 701 -2.68 36.73 7.91
C VAL A 701 -1.32 36.46 7.25
N GLN A 702 -1.20 35.29 6.62
CA GLN A 702 -0.03 34.93 5.81
C GLN A 702 -0.52 34.59 4.40
N ASP A 703 0.20 35.07 3.39
CA ASP A 703 -0.05 34.67 2.01
C ASP A 703 0.42 33.23 1.83
N GLU A 704 -0.47 32.35 1.38
CA GLU A 704 -0.15 30.96 1.06
C GLU A 704 -0.62 30.59 -0.36
N LEU A 705 0.25 29.88 -1.08
CA LEU A 705 -0.08 29.27 -2.37
C LEU A 705 -0.81 27.94 -2.10
N ARG A 706 -2.08 27.84 -2.48
CA ARG A 706 -2.84 26.57 -2.46
C ARG A 706 -2.84 25.95 -3.85
N TRP A 707 -2.44 24.69 -3.94
CA TRP A 707 -2.42 23.88 -5.17
C TRP A 707 -3.71 23.08 -5.31
#